data_AF-A0A9P4XYC7-F1
#
_entry.id   AF-A0A9P4XYC7-F1
#
_cell.length_a   1.000
_cell.length_b   1.000
_cell.length_c   1.000
_cell.angle_alpha   90.00
_cell.angle_beta   90.00
_cell.angle_gamma   90.00
#
_symmetry.space_group_name_H-M   'P 1'
#
loop_
_entity.id
_entity.type
_entity.pdbx_description
1 polymer ?
#
loop_
_entity_poly.entity_id
_entity_poly.type
_entity_poly.pdbx_seq_one_letter_code
_entity_poly.pdbx_strand_id
1 'polypeptide(L)'
;MPNPELYTVGWICALDTELVAALAFLDEEHDAPDHMPINDNNSYTLGRIGKHNVVITVLPHRQYGLVNAATAAKDLARSFPNVRIGLMVGIGGGAPSAKHDIRLGDIVVSSTGHASGGVFQYDYGKTLQDEEFITTGHLNQPPQFILATITTLKARYESNGHGIEETINNILKKKPRLRAKYQRPAISTDKLYISSFKHRGSDDESCAATCGDDHSNLVFRAERTEEEDNPAIHYGLIASANQVMKNASIRDKLSAEKDVLCFEMEAAGLMNHFPCIVIRGICDYSDTHKNGQWQGYAAMAAAAYAKDLLNRIAPNKIEAAKKLSEVLPEVNEKLKDIHSTATNANTIVVGLKEDSHSERVRKWLSPPDPSTNFNKALEQRHHGSGQWFVGSEEYSTWKAERNSFLWLHGIPGCGKTILSSTIVEDLQTTELCSSKLLYFYFDFNETQKQSVENAIRSLISQLYEKRQEARHHLDTLYSSCGNGQRQPSNDSLQSTFQDMVQQADEVWVVLDALDECHARRVDPNRGLLPWIQALRGTQMNIHLLVTSRPEQDIKSTVESWARNEEIIPIQSDGIADDIRAYVRARVRQHAGLSRWKSRPDVRGEIEDALLNKADGMFRWVSCQLDVLEDCLDQRAVRNALASLPKTLDETYARILAKIPDDHKPHTKRILQFLTYSARPLKIDEAVDALAVDIDAKPRFDPKNRMPDPEEMMKYCSSLVVVVRRQDTNNEKAVPEIQLAHFSVKEYLVSTKPQDQIATDLDKRSARASIAQVCLSYLLEINSRLSAAQVRQSYTLAQYAAQFWRILCT
;
A
#
# COMPACT_ATOMS: atom_id res chain seq x y z
N MET A 1 34.51 32.59 -15.39
CA MET A 1 33.41 31.99 -14.60
C MET A 1 32.09 32.35 -15.25
N PRO A 2 31.34 31.37 -15.78
CA PRO A 2 30.06 31.65 -16.41
C PRO A 2 29.02 32.05 -15.36
N ASN A 3 28.36 33.19 -15.60
CA ASN A 3 27.29 33.67 -14.74
C ASN A 3 26.01 32.83 -14.96
N PRO A 4 25.44 32.17 -13.93
CA PRO A 4 24.22 31.36 -14.05
C PRO A 4 23.01 32.12 -14.61
N GLU A 5 22.96 33.45 -14.46
CA GLU A 5 21.91 34.31 -15.03
C GLU A 5 21.93 34.36 -16.57
N LEU A 6 23.00 33.89 -17.22
CA LEU A 6 23.10 33.91 -18.69
C LEU A 6 22.40 32.74 -19.36
N TYR A 7 21.98 31.71 -18.61
CA TYR A 7 21.39 30.49 -19.13
C TYR A 7 19.87 30.57 -19.15
N THR A 8 19.28 30.33 -20.31
CA THR A 8 17.83 30.51 -20.54
C THR A 8 17.10 29.21 -20.88
N VAL A 9 17.85 28.15 -21.21
CA VAL A 9 17.34 26.83 -21.59
C VAL A 9 17.89 25.76 -20.65
N GLY A 10 17.01 25.00 -20.03
CA GLY A 10 17.37 23.80 -19.27
C GLY A 10 17.16 22.55 -20.11
N TRP A 11 18.13 21.65 -20.17
CA TRP A 11 18.06 20.38 -20.89
C TRP A 11 18.30 19.24 -19.90
N ILE A 12 17.31 18.36 -19.74
CA ILE A 12 17.36 17.25 -18.79
C ILE A 12 17.46 15.92 -19.56
N CYS A 13 18.47 15.13 -19.20
CA CYS A 13 18.68 13.77 -19.68
C CYS A 13 18.42 12.77 -18.54
N ALA A 14 17.85 11.60 -18.84
CA ALA A 14 17.69 10.50 -17.90
C ALA A 14 18.90 9.57 -17.85
N LEU A 15 19.57 9.35 -18.99
CA LEU A 15 20.65 8.37 -19.12
C LEU A 15 22.01 9.00 -19.50
N ASP A 16 23.09 8.29 -19.17
CA ASP A 16 24.46 8.63 -19.59
C ASP A 16 24.57 8.75 -21.12
N THR A 17 23.85 7.89 -21.83
CA THR A 17 23.81 7.80 -23.28
C THR A 17 23.15 9.03 -23.89
N GLU A 18 22.13 9.55 -23.22
CA GLU A 18 21.43 10.78 -23.60
C GLU A 18 22.28 12.02 -23.29
N LEU A 19 22.98 12.03 -22.14
CA LEU A 19 23.91 13.10 -21.80
C LEU A 19 25.04 13.18 -22.84
N VAL A 20 25.68 12.06 -23.21
CA VAL A 20 26.73 12.05 -24.23
C VAL A 20 26.23 12.63 -25.55
N ALA A 21 25.01 12.27 -25.97
CA ALA A 21 24.39 12.85 -27.16
C ALA A 21 24.19 14.37 -26.99
N ALA A 22 23.57 14.84 -25.90
CA ALA A 22 23.35 16.26 -25.64
C ALA A 22 24.66 17.08 -25.68
N LEU A 23 25.71 16.59 -25.01
CA LEU A 23 27.03 17.23 -25.01
C LEU A 23 27.69 17.23 -26.39
N ALA A 24 27.45 16.22 -27.22
CA ALA A 24 28.01 16.15 -28.56
C ALA A 24 27.41 17.19 -29.52
N PHE A 25 26.22 17.72 -29.20
CA PHE A 25 25.49 18.70 -30.01
C PHE A 25 25.69 20.17 -29.58
N LEU A 26 26.39 20.43 -28.47
CA LEU A 26 26.84 21.78 -28.10
C LEU A 26 27.70 22.40 -29.21
N ASP A 27 27.43 23.66 -29.55
CA ASP A 27 28.31 24.43 -30.43
C ASP A 27 29.56 24.91 -29.69
N GLU A 28 29.41 25.17 -28.39
CA GLU A 28 30.46 25.60 -27.46
C GLU A 28 30.16 25.05 -26.07
N GLU A 29 31.18 24.58 -25.37
CA GLU A 29 31.13 24.16 -23.97
C GLU A 29 31.74 25.27 -23.12
N HIS A 30 31.06 25.67 -22.04
CA HIS A 30 31.51 26.68 -21.10
C HIS A 30 32.10 26.01 -19.85
N ASP A 31 32.95 26.71 -19.10
CA ASP A 31 33.52 26.21 -17.85
C ASP A 31 32.43 25.79 -16.84
N ALA A 32 32.74 24.83 -15.99
CA ALA A 32 31.85 24.43 -14.90
C ALA A 32 31.70 25.58 -13.86
N PRO A 33 30.56 25.67 -13.15
CA PRO A 33 30.39 26.62 -12.05
C PRO A 33 31.27 26.23 -10.85
N ASP A 34 32.04 27.18 -10.31
CA ASP A 34 32.93 26.96 -9.15
C ASP A 34 32.17 26.76 -7.83
N HIS A 35 30.92 27.24 -7.77
CA HIS A 35 30.07 27.17 -6.59
C HIS A 35 28.64 26.80 -6.99
N MET A 36 28.17 25.69 -6.42
CA MET A 36 26.77 25.28 -6.49
C MET A 36 26.10 25.51 -5.13
N PRO A 37 24.78 25.77 -5.08
CA PRO A 37 24.05 25.84 -3.82
C PRO A 37 24.22 24.54 -3.01
N ILE A 38 24.39 24.65 -1.69
CA ILE A 38 24.67 23.52 -0.78
C ILE A 38 23.62 22.39 -0.87
N ASN A 39 22.40 22.72 -1.31
CA ASN A 39 21.28 21.78 -1.39
C ASN A 39 20.96 21.33 -2.83
N ASP A 40 21.86 21.56 -3.80
CA ASP A 40 21.73 21.08 -5.17
C ASP A 40 22.72 19.93 -5.41
N ASN A 41 22.18 18.73 -5.63
CA ASN A 41 22.98 17.51 -5.85
C ASN A 41 23.19 17.20 -7.34
N ASN A 42 22.68 18.03 -8.26
CA ASN A 42 22.84 17.81 -9.68
C ASN A 42 24.25 18.18 -10.16
N SER A 43 24.70 17.46 -11.18
CA SER A 43 25.85 17.88 -12.00
C SER A 43 25.36 18.62 -13.23
N TYR A 44 26.04 19.71 -13.58
CA TYR A 44 25.68 20.55 -14.72
C TYR A 44 26.83 20.67 -15.70
N THR A 45 26.50 20.56 -16.98
CA THR A 45 27.37 21.00 -18.06
C THR A 45 26.75 22.21 -18.74
N LEU A 46 27.57 23.23 -18.93
CA LEU A 46 27.15 24.50 -19.46
C LEU A 46 27.64 24.65 -20.90
N GLY A 47 26.83 25.25 -21.76
CA GLY A 47 27.26 25.51 -23.13
C GLY A 47 26.30 26.36 -23.91
N ARG A 48 26.49 26.34 -25.23
CA ARG A 48 25.71 27.13 -26.19
C ARG A 48 25.22 26.25 -27.34
N ILE A 49 23.97 26.46 -27.73
CA ILE A 49 23.37 25.90 -28.95
C ILE A 49 22.73 27.06 -29.72
N GLY A 50 23.25 27.33 -30.92
CA GLY A 50 22.86 28.47 -31.74
C GLY A 50 23.04 29.80 -30.99
N LYS A 51 21.90 30.43 -30.69
CA LYS A 51 21.85 31.73 -29.98
C LYS A 51 21.48 31.61 -28.50
N HIS A 52 21.40 30.40 -27.97
CA HIS A 52 20.90 30.13 -26.62
C HIS A 52 21.97 29.50 -25.75
N ASN A 53 22.10 30.01 -24.53
CA ASN A 53 22.91 29.37 -23.50
C ASN A 53 22.08 28.28 -22.82
N VAL A 54 22.62 27.07 -22.81
CA VAL A 54 21.95 25.85 -22.36
C VAL A 54 22.68 25.31 -21.13
N VAL A 55 21.90 24.98 -20.11
CA VAL A 55 22.36 24.18 -18.97
C VAL A 55 21.84 22.76 -19.12
N ILE A 56 22.75 21.80 -19.16
CA ILE A 56 22.44 20.37 -19.32
C ILE A 56 22.66 19.69 -17.97
N THR A 57 21.71 18.86 -17.56
CA THR A 57 21.88 17.97 -16.39
C THR A 57 21.41 16.56 -16.74
N VAL A 58 21.93 15.60 -15.99
CA VAL A 58 21.52 14.19 -16.08
C VAL A 58 21.01 13.74 -14.72
N LEU A 59 20.00 12.87 -14.71
CA LEU A 59 19.54 12.25 -13.47
C LEU A 59 20.68 11.45 -12.81
N PRO A 60 20.68 11.29 -11.47
CA PRO A 60 21.74 10.58 -10.77
C PRO A 60 21.93 9.16 -11.31
N HIS A 61 23.17 8.66 -11.24
CA HIS A 61 23.52 7.38 -11.86
C HIS A 61 22.60 6.25 -11.37
N ARG A 62 21.90 5.58 -12.31
CA ARG A 62 20.92 4.50 -12.06
C ARG A 62 19.68 4.94 -11.28
N GLN A 63 19.38 6.23 -11.23
CA GLN A 63 18.17 6.79 -10.64
C GLN A 63 17.36 7.45 -11.76
N TYR A 64 16.22 6.86 -12.11
CA TYR A 64 15.33 7.34 -13.18
C TYR A 64 13.91 7.54 -12.63
N GLY A 65 12.95 7.85 -13.49
CA GLY A 65 11.55 8.02 -13.10
C GLY A 65 11.14 9.46 -12.74
N LEU A 66 9.83 9.64 -12.57
CA LEU A 66 9.17 10.95 -12.49
C LEU A 66 9.70 11.85 -11.37
N VAL A 67 10.02 11.27 -10.19
CA VAL A 67 10.48 12.02 -9.00
C VAL A 67 11.89 12.58 -9.17
N ASN A 68 12.80 11.79 -9.72
CA ASN A 68 14.18 12.21 -9.96
C ASN A 68 14.22 13.31 -11.02
N ALA A 69 13.41 13.18 -12.08
CA ALA A 69 13.24 14.22 -13.07
C ALA A 69 12.72 15.53 -12.46
N ALA A 70 11.65 15.46 -11.65
CA ALA A 70 11.07 16.64 -10.99
C ALA A 70 12.07 17.32 -10.04
N THR A 71 12.85 16.54 -9.30
CA THR A 71 13.89 17.05 -8.37
C THR A 71 15.01 17.73 -9.15
N ALA A 72 15.52 17.07 -10.20
CA ALA A 72 16.55 17.63 -11.06
C ALA A 72 16.10 18.96 -11.69
N ALA A 73 14.86 19.01 -12.19
CA ALA A 73 14.26 20.21 -12.76
C ALA A 73 14.11 21.36 -11.75
N LYS A 74 13.67 21.04 -10.52
CA LYS A 74 13.53 22.01 -9.42
C LYS A 74 14.87 22.63 -9.06
N ASP A 75 15.88 21.78 -8.86
CA ASP A 75 17.22 22.24 -8.48
C ASP A 75 17.89 23.01 -9.62
N LEU A 76 17.70 22.59 -10.87
CA LEU A 76 18.14 23.34 -12.06
C LEU A 76 17.52 24.73 -12.10
N ALA A 77 16.20 24.83 -11.94
CA ALA A 77 15.51 26.12 -11.96
C ALA A 77 15.92 27.05 -10.80
N ARG A 78 16.32 26.47 -9.66
CA ARG A 78 16.85 27.22 -8.51
C ARG A 78 18.28 27.71 -8.74
N SER A 79 19.15 26.87 -9.28
CA SER A 79 20.57 27.18 -9.52
C SER A 79 20.78 28.06 -10.75
N PHE A 80 19.86 27.99 -11.72
CA PHE A 80 19.88 28.80 -12.95
C PHE A 80 18.60 29.64 -13.05
N PRO A 81 18.52 30.77 -12.32
CA PRO A 81 17.29 31.51 -12.12
C PRO A 81 16.72 32.17 -13.38
N ASN A 82 17.51 32.31 -14.46
CA ASN A 82 17.05 32.87 -15.73
C ASN A 82 16.62 31.80 -16.75
N VAL A 83 16.58 30.52 -16.36
CA VAL A 83 16.02 29.47 -17.22
C VAL A 83 14.51 29.69 -17.36
N ARG A 84 14.03 29.63 -18.60
CA ARG A 84 12.65 29.96 -18.99
C ARG A 84 11.96 28.84 -19.75
N ILE A 85 12.73 27.95 -20.38
CA ILE A 85 12.19 26.77 -21.05
C ILE A 85 12.96 25.52 -20.67
N GLY A 86 12.23 24.41 -20.60
CA GLY A 86 12.78 23.07 -20.43
C GLY A 86 12.80 22.28 -21.74
N LEU A 87 13.83 21.47 -21.92
CA LEU A 87 13.89 20.39 -22.89
C LEU A 87 14.07 19.09 -22.12
N MET A 88 13.28 18.09 -22.49
CA MET A 88 13.47 16.73 -22.04
C MET A 88 13.76 15.86 -23.25
N VAL A 89 15.03 15.55 -23.42
CA VAL A 89 15.53 14.93 -24.66
C VAL A 89 16.22 13.63 -24.30
N GLY A 90 15.79 12.55 -24.93
CA GLY A 90 16.35 11.25 -24.64
C GLY A 90 15.81 10.17 -25.56
N ILE A 91 15.85 8.93 -25.08
CA ILE A 91 15.32 7.78 -25.79
C ILE A 91 13.94 7.38 -25.26
N GLY A 92 13.17 6.68 -26.07
CA GLY A 92 11.90 6.08 -25.68
C GLY A 92 11.60 4.86 -26.56
N GLY A 93 10.59 4.10 -26.15
CA GLY A 93 10.09 3.00 -26.97
C GLY A 93 8.96 3.48 -27.89
N GLY A 94 8.94 3.01 -29.13
CA GLY A 94 7.96 3.39 -30.15
C GLY A 94 6.69 2.56 -30.06
N ALA A 95 5.57 3.15 -30.51
CA ALA A 95 4.28 2.47 -30.65
C ALA A 95 3.83 2.49 -32.12
N PRO A 96 4.34 1.58 -32.97
CA PRO A 96 3.96 1.52 -34.37
C PRO A 96 2.48 1.17 -34.52
N SER A 97 1.80 1.79 -35.47
CA SER A 97 0.41 1.50 -35.81
C SER A 97 0.18 1.62 -37.32
N ALA A 98 -0.99 1.21 -37.80
CA ALA A 98 -1.35 1.38 -39.22
C ALA A 98 -1.34 2.85 -39.68
N LYS A 99 -1.53 3.79 -38.75
CA LYS A 99 -1.52 5.24 -39.00
C LYS A 99 -0.11 5.85 -38.88
N HIS A 100 0.73 5.26 -38.04
CA HIS A 100 2.06 5.78 -37.71
C HIS A 100 3.11 4.68 -37.86
N ASP A 101 3.83 4.69 -39.00
CA ASP A 101 4.97 3.80 -39.25
C ASP A 101 6.21 4.27 -38.50
N ILE A 102 6.20 4.06 -37.18
CA ILE A 102 7.31 4.40 -36.28
C ILE A 102 8.40 3.33 -36.39
N ARG A 103 9.62 3.76 -36.64
CA ARG A 103 10.81 2.90 -36.82
C ARG A 103 11.91 3.21 -35.82
N LEU A 104 12.84 2.27 -35.63
CA LEU A 104 14.00 2.52 -34.75
C LEU A 104 14.87 3.63 -35.33
N GLY A 105 15.28 4.56 -34.47
CA GLY A 105 15.98 5.78 -34.85
C GLY A 105 15.08 6.94 -35.25
N ASP A 106 13.76 6.75 -35.43
CA ASP A 106 12.80 7.84 -35.60
C ASP A 106 12.74 8.72 -34.35
N ILE A 107 12.12 9.89 -34.49
CA ILE A 107 11.98 10.88 -33.44
C ILE A 107 10.50 11.13 -33.18
N VAL A 108 10.09 11.05 -31.92
CA VAL A 108 8.74 11.44 -31.47
C VAL A 108 8.85 12.71 -30.65
N VAL A 109 8.08 13.72 -31.05
CA VAL A 109 8.02 15.04 -30.40
C VAL A 109 6.64 15.20 -29.80
N SER A 110 6.59 15.47 -28.50
CA SER A 110 5.32 15.73 -27.80
C SER A 110 4.57 16.89 -28.47
N SER A 111 3.32 16.64 -28.85
CA SER A 111 2.46 17.62 -29.49
C SER A 111 1.02 17.47 -29.00
N THR A 112 0.32 18.59 -28.88
CA THR A 112 -1.05 18.65 -28.32
C THR A 112 -2.08 18.07 -29.28
N GLY A 113 -2.91 17.13 -28.81
CA GLY A 113 -4.03 16.53 -29.56
C GLY A 113 -5.41 16.91 -28.98
N HIS A 114 -6.48 16.24 -29.42
CA HIS A 114 -7.89 16.58 -29.15
C HIS A 114 -8.33 16.65 -27.66
N ALA A 115 -7.46 16.28 -26.69
CA ALA A 115 -7.73 16.46 -25.26
C ALA A 115 -6.46 16.33 -24.36
N SER A 116 -5.23 16.50 -24.87
CA SER A 116 -4.01 16.20 -24.09
C SER A 116 -2.87 17.21 -24.29
N GLY A 117 -2.10 17.47 -23.22
CA GLY A 117 -0.95 18.39 -23.20
C GLY A 117 0.32 17.88 -23.89
N GLY A 118 0.21 16.86 -24.75
CA GLY A 118 1.33 16.21 -25.45
C GLY A 118 2.02 15.09 -24.67
N VAL A 119 1.76 14.97 -23.35
CA VAL A 119 2.18 13.85 -22.51
C VAL A 119 0.97 13.27 -21.76
N PHE A 120 0.93 11.95 -21.64
CA PHE A 120 -0.14 11.20 -20.99
C PHE A 120 0.43 10.29 -19.91
N GLN A 121 0.08 10.53 -18.64
CA GLN A 121 0.48 9.63 -17.56
C GLN A 121 -0.50 8.45 -17.45
N TYR A 122 -0.07 7.27 -17.91
CA TYR A 122 -0.99 6.12 -18.07
C TYR A 122 -1.10 5.22 -16.84
N ASP A 123 -0.27 5.43 -15.82
CA ASP A 123 -0.30 4.72 -14.54
C ASP A 123 -0.97 5.53 -13.40
N TYR A 124 -1.49 6.74 -13.72
CA TYR A 124 -2.11 7.65 -12.75
C TYR A 124 -3.60 7.86 -13.00
N GLY A 125 -4.43 7.33 -12.10
CA GLY A 125 -5.87 7.28 -12.27
C GLY A 125 -6.55 6.47 -11.18
N LYS A 126 -7.86 6.30 -11.32
CA LYS A 126 -8.70 5.50 -10.42
C LYS A 126 -9.02 4.17 -11.08
N THR A 127 -8.82 3.10 -10.32
CA THR A 127 -9.33 1.78 -10.67
C THR A 127 -10.63 1.57 -9.89
N LEU A 128 -11.75 1.54 -10.59
CA LEU A 128 -13.04 1.14 -10.03
C LEU A 128 -13.26 -0.34 -10.35
N GLN A 129 -13.93 -1.05 -9.44
CA GLN A 129 -14.12 -2.48 -9.58
C GLN A 129 -14.94 -2.77 -10.85
N ASP A 130 -14.45 -3.69 -11.68
CA ASP A 130 -15.05 -4.10 -12.96
C ASP A 130 -15.18 -2.99 -14.02
N GLU A 131 -14.46 -1.87 -13.86
CA GLU A 131 -14.39 -0.77 -14.82
C GLU A 131 -12.98 -0.58 -15.39
N GLU A 132 -12.89 0.03 -16.58
CA GLU A 132 -11.60 0.39 -17.17
C GLU A 132 -10.91 1.48 -16.34
N PHE A 133 -9.57 1.45 -16.32
CA PHE A 133 -8.76 2.45 -15.62
C PHE A 133 -9.12 3.88 -16.05
N ILE A 134 -9.59 4.70 -15.11
CA ILE A 134 -10.02 6.07 -15.38
C ILE A 134 -8.90 7.03 -15.02
N THR A 135 -8.30 7.66 -16.03
CA THR A 135 -7.33 8.74 -15.81
C THR A 135 -8.02 10.01 -15.30
N THR A 136 -7.60 10.52 -14.15
CA THR A 136 -8.28 11.61 -13.43
C THR A 136 -7.66 12.99 -13.61
N GLY A 137 -6.79 13.20 -14.60
CA GLY A 137 -6.16 14.50 -14.83
C GLY A 137 -5.50 14.64 -16.20
N HIS A 138 -5.25 15.90 -16.59
CA HIS A 138 -4.48 16.26 -17.79
C HIS A 138 -3.17 16.94 -17.35
N LEU A 139 -2.07 16.62 -18.03
CA LEU A 139 -0.79 17.30 -17.85
C LEU A 139 -0.76 18.62 -18.64
N ASN A 140 -0.04 19.61 -18.12
CA ASN A 140 0.20 20.89 -18.81
C ASN A 140 0.87 20.68 -20.18
N GLN A 141 0.88 21.73 -21.00
CA GLN A 141 1.40 21.69 -22.37
C GLN A 141 2.66 22.57 -22.55
N PRO A 142 3.50 22.30 -23.56
CA PRO A 142 4.63 23.17 -23.89
C PRO A 142 4.19 24.62 -24.19
N PRO A 143 5.05 25.63 -23.93
CA PRO A 143 4.77 27.02 -24.25
C PRO A 143 4.31 27.22 -25.71
N GLN A 144 3.31 28.08 -25.93
CA GLN A 144 2.68 28.27 -27.24
C GLN A 144 3.66 28.66 -28.35
N PHE A 145 4.70 29.45 -28.04
CA PHE A 145 5.70 29.83 -29.04
C PHE A 145 6.58 28.64 -29.48
N ILE A 146 6.78 27.64 -28.62
CA ILE A 146 7.47 26.40 -28.98
C ILE A 146 6.59 25.60 -29.95
N LEU A 147 5.29 25.46 -29.66
CA LEU A 147 4.34 24.78 -30.55
C LEU A 147 4.25 25.45 -31.94
N ALA A 148 4.27 26.79 -31.98
CA ALA A 148 4.31 27.54 -33.24
C ALA A 148 5.64 27.32 -34.00
N THR A 149 6.76 27.23 -33.28
CA THR A 149 8.07 26.93 -33.87
C THR A 149 8.11 25.51 -34.44
N ILE A 150 7.55 24.53 -33.73
CA ILE A 150 7.40 23.15 -34.21
C ILE A 150 6.58 23.11 -35.50
N THR A 151 5.48 23.84 -35.58
CA THR A 151 4.65 23.91 -36.80
C THR A 151 5.45 24.43 -38.00
N THR A 152 6.27 25.47 -37.78
CA THR A 152 7.12 26.04 -38.83
C THR A 152 8.25 25.09 -39.23
N LEU A 153 8.85 24.40 -38.25
CA LEU A 153 9.90 23.42 -38.49
C LEU A 153 9.38 22.21 -39.27
N LYS A 154 8.19 21.70 -38.91
CA LYS A 154 7.49 20.64 -39.62
C LYS A 154 7.26 20.99 -41.09
N ALA A 155 6.70 22.18 -41.39
CA ALA A 155 6.48 22.63 -42.76
C ALA A 155 7.79 22.74 -43.57
N ARG A 156 8.91 23.06 -42.91
CA ARG A 156 10.22 23.14 -43.55
C ARG A 156 10.79 21.77 -43.88
N TYR A 157 10.65 20.81 -42.97
CA TYR A 157 11.07 19.43 -43.21
C TYR A 157 10.24 18.79 -44.31
N GLU A 158 8.92 19.01 -44.31
CA GLU A 158 8.04 18.53 -45.39
C GLU A 158 8.43 19.09 -46.77
N SER A 159 8.93 20.33 -46.84
CA SER A 159 9.28 20.96 -48.11
C SER A 159 10.72 20.72 -48.59
N ASN A 160 11.68 20.53 -47.68
CA ASN A 160 13.11 20.48 -48.03
C ASN A 160 13.85 19.26 -47.46
N GLY A 161 13.16 18.37 -46.75
CA GLY A 161 13.76 17.35 -45.89
C GLY A 161 14.48 17.95 -44.67
N HIS A 162 15.14 17.09 -43.90
CA HIS A 162 15.96 17.47 -42.76
C HIS A 162 17.40 16.96 -42.84
N GLY A 163 18.33 17.67 -42.19
CA GLY A 163 19.76 17.33 -42.16
C GLY A 163 20.20 16.48 -40.97
N ILE A 164 19.29 15.77 -40.30
CA ILE A 164 19.57 15.07 -39.03
C ILE A 164 20.69 14.03 -39.17
N GLU A 165 20.56 13.10 -40.12
CA GLU A 165 21.56 12.04 -40.33
C GLU A 165 22.94 12.62 -40.73
N GLU A 166 22.95 13.64 -41.59
CA GLU A 166 24.19 14.33 -41.98
C GLU A 166 24.86 14.99 -40.76
N THR A 167 24.07 15.63 -39.90
CA THR A 167 24.56 16.30 -38.70
C THR A 167 25.18 15.30 -37.72
N ILE A 168 24.50 14.17 -37.48
CA ILE A 168 25.02 13.07 -36.65
C ILE A 168 26.35 12.56 -37.23
N ASN A 169 26.38 12.26 -38.53
CA ASN A 169 27.57 11.75 -39.21
C ASN A 169 28.74 12.74 -39.13
N ASN A 170 28.49 14.05 -39.24
CA ASN A 170 29.50 15.08 -39.10
C ASN A 170 30.07 15.15 -37.68
N ILE A 171 29.26 14.94 -36.64
CA ILE A 171 29.71 14.83 -35.25
C ILE A 171 30.55 13.56 -35.05
N LEU A 172 30.09 12.41 -35.55
CA LEU A 172 30.81 11.14 -35.45
C LEU A 172 32.14 11.16 -36.23
N LYS A 173 32.24 11.96 -37.30
CA LYS A 173 33.52 12.24 -37.97
C LYS A 173 34.50 12.95 -37.02
N LYS A 174 34.04 13.99 -36.32
CA LYS A 174 34.83 14.80 -35.38
C LYS A 174 35.14 14.07 -34.05
N LYS A 175 34.27 13.17 -33.60
CA LYS A 175 34.41 12.39 -32.35
C LYS A 175 34.44 10.88 -32.62
N PRO A 176 35.56 10.31 -33.13
CA PRO A 176 35.62 8.91 -33.55
C PRO A 176 35.28 7.89 -32.45
N ARG A 177 35.55 8.21 -31.17
CA ARG A 177 35.21 7.34 -30.02
C ARG A 177 33.72 7.05 -29.91
N LEU A 178 32.86 7.94 -30.40
CA LEU A 178 31.41 7.77 -30.34
C LEU A 178 30.88 6.78 -31.39
N ARG A 179 31.63 6.52 -32.48
CA ARG A 179 31.15 5.70 -33.60
C ARG A 179 30.70 4.30 -33.16
N ALA A 180 31.42 3.68 -32.22
CA ALA A 180 31.14 2.32 -31.78
C ALA A 180 29.73 2.14 -31.16
N LYS A 181 29.20 3.16 -30.49
CA LYS A 181 27.89 3.09 -29.79
C LYS A 181 26.81 3.98 -30.41
N TYR A 182 27.18 5.06 -31.09
CA TYR A 182 26.26 6.12 -31.52
C TYR A 182 26.09 6.22 -33.05
N GLN A 183 26.80 5.39 -33.82
CA GLN A 183 26.55 5.27 -35.25
C GLN A 183 25.19 4.59 -35.49
N ARG A 184 24.52 4.98 -36.57
CA ARG A 184 23.31 4.33 -37.04
C ARG A 184 23.54 2.83 -37.24
N PRO A 185 22.80 1.94 -36.55
CA PRO A 185 22.86 0.51 -36.80
C PRO A 185 22.38 0.17 -38.22
N ALA A 186 22.70 -1.04 -38.69
CA ALA A 186 22.25 -1.50 -39.99
C ALA A 186 20.71 -1.58 -40.05
N ILE A 187 20.12 -1.21 -41.19
CA ILE A 187 18.65 -1.18 -41.38
C ILE A 187 18.02 -2.56 -41.08
N SER A 188 18.71 -3.65 -41.39
CA SER A 188 18.26 -5.02 -41.11
C SER A 188 18.06 -5.33 -39.63
N THR A 189 18.57 -4.49 -38.73
CA THR A 189 18.41 -4.63 -37.28
C THR A 189 17.17 -3.94 -36.71
N ASP A 190 16.45 -3.19 -37.54
CA ASP A 190 15.13 -2.66 -37.23
C ASP A 190 14.05 -3.73 -37.47
N LYS A 191 13.79 -4.53 -36.44
CA LYS A 191 12.84 -5.64 -36.47
C LYS A 191 11.65 -5.38 -35.55
N LEU A 192 10.45 -5.37 -36.12
CA LEU A 192 9.19 -5.30 -35.39
C LEU A 192 8.56 -6.69 -35.36
N TYR A 193 8.41 -7.26 -34.16
CA TYR A 193 7.75 -8.55 -33.96
C TYR A 193 6.23 -8.37 -33.83
N ILE A 194 5.49 -9.41 -34.21
CA ILE A 194 4.04 -9.46 -33.94
C ILE A 194 3.77 -9.40 -32.43
N SER A 195 2.71 -8.71 -32.01
CA SER A 195 2.49 -8.41 -30.58
C SER A 195 2.21 -9.63 -29.70
N SER A 196 1.82 -10.77 -30.27
CA SER A 196 1.67 -12.04 -29.55
C SER A 196 2.99 -12.77 -29.29
N PHE A 197 4.06 -12.40 -29.97
CA PHE A 197 5.37 -13.06 -29.84
C PHE A 197 6.12 -12.48 -28.63
N LYS A 198 6.58 -13.36 -27.74
CA LYS A 198 7.28 -12.98 -26.50
C LYS A 198 8.74 -13.40 -26.56
N HIS A 199 9.61 -12.47 -26.19
CA HIS A 199 11.02 -12.76 -25.98
C HIS A 199 11.19 -13.75 -24.81
N ARG A 200 11.96 -14.83 -25.02
CA ARG A 200 12.20 -15.90 -24.03
C ARG A 200 13.59 -15.85 -23.37
N GLY A 201 14.48 -14.96 -23.84
CA GLY A 201 15.83 -14.75 -23.30
C GLY A 201 15.87 -13.75 -22.15
N SER A 202 17.06 -13.58 -21.56
CA SER A 202 17.32 -12.52 -20.58
C SER A 202 17.48 -11.15 -21.25
N ASP A 203 17.23 -10.06 -20.52
CA ASP A 203 17.29 -8.67 -21.03
C ASP A 203 18.66 -8.29 -21.65
N ASP A 204 19.73 -9.03 -21.37
CA ASP A 204 21.10 -8.78 -21.83
C ASP A 204 21.49 -9.57 -23.09
N GLU A 205 20.64 -10.50 -23.57
CA GLU A 205 20.90 -11.28 -24.78
C GLU A 205 20.43 -10.54 -26.05
N SER A 206 21.18 -10.67 -27.14
CA SER A 206 20.76 -10.12 -28.43
C SER A 206 19.46 -10.77 -28.89
N CYS A 207 18.40 -9.97 -29.01
CA CYS A 207 17.10 -10.43 -29.50
C CYS A 207 17.22 -11.20 -30.84
N ALA A 208 18.13 -10.78 -31.73
CA ALA A 208 18.36 -11.46 -33.00
C ALA A 208 18.94 -12.88 -32.82
N ALA A 209 19.72 -13.11 -31.76
CA ALA A 209 20.30 -14.43 -31.47
C ALA A 209 19.26 -15.38 -30.84
N THR A 210 18.38 -14.87 -29.98
CA THR A 210 17.43 -15.70 -29.21
C THR A 210 16.10 -15.92 -29.93
N CYS A 211 15.63 -14.94 -30.71
CA CYS A 211 14.33 -15.01 -31.40
C CYS A 211 14.42 -15.48 -32.86
N GLY A 212 15.60 -15.44 -33.47
CA GLY A 212 15.82 -15.82 -34.87
C GLY A 212 15.20 -14.87 -35.90
N ASP A 213 15.40 -15.19 -37.18
CA ASP A 213 14.93 -14.41 -38.34
C ASP A 213 13.69 -15.03 -39.01
N ASP A 214 12.86 -15.73 -38.24
CA ASP A 214 11.64 -16.31 -38.77
C ASP A 214 10.66 -15.19 -39.18
N HIS A 215 10.55 -14.98 -40.49
CA HIS A 215 9.67 -14.00 -41.11
C HIS A 215 8.20 -14.15 -40.69
N SER A 216 7.77 -15.32 -40.20
CA SER A 216 6.40 -15.52 -39.72
C SER A 216 6.09 -14.78 -38.41
N ASN A 217 7.11 -14.41 -37.62
CA ASN A 217 6.96 -13.67 -36.36
C ASN A 217 7.24 -12.16 -36.50
N LEU A 218 7.60 -11.70 -37.70
CA LEU A 218 7.92 -10.31 -37.99
C LEU A 218 6.79 -9.62 -38.76
N VAL A 219 6.56 -8.36 -38.45
CA VAL A 219 5.66 -7.49 -39.23
C VAL A 219 6.41 -7.03 -40.48
N PHE A 220 5.91 -7.40 -41.65
CA PHE A 220 6.45 -6.90 -42.92
C PHE A 220 6.21 -5.40 -43.05
N ARG A 221 7.28 -4.65 -43.33
CA ARG A 221 7.25 -3.21 -43.58
C ARG A 221 8.10 -2.92 -44.82
N ALA A 222 7.55 -2.19 -45.80
CA ALA A 222 8.30 -1.79 -46.99
C ALA A 222 9.46 -0.86 -46.61
N GLU A 223 10.54 -0.85 -47.39
CA GLU A 223 11.59 0.17 -47.21
C GLU A 223 11.00 1.56 -47.50
N ARG A 224 11.44 2.56 -46.73
CA ARG A 224 11.08 3.95 -46.99
C ARG A 224 11.68 4.39 -48.32
N THR A 225 10.89 5.11 -49.11
CA THR A 225 11.30 5.67 -50.39
C THR A 225 12.22 6.87 -50.21
N GLU A 226 12.84 7.34 -51.30
CA GLU A 226 13.65 8.58 -51.28
C GLU A 226 12.83 9.84 -50.96
N GLU A 227 11.51 9.77 -51.08
CA GLU A 227 10.57 10.85 -50.76
C GLU A 227 10.19 10.88 -49.26
N GLU A 228 10.58 9.87 -48.49
CA GLU A 228 10.26 9.74 -47.07
C GLU A 228 11.49 10.01 -46.19
N ASP A 229 11.28 10.81 -45.14
CA ASP A 229 12.32 11.12 -44.15
C ASP A 229 12.77 9.85 -43.39
N ASN A 230 14.09 9.71 -43.22
CA ASN A 230 14.69 8.57 -42.54
C ASN A 230 15.97 8.94 -41.76
N PRO A 231 15.88 9.30 -40.47
CA PRO A 231 14.78 9.00 -39.55
C PRO A 231 13.56 9.90 -39.74
N ALA A 232 12.34 9.39 -39.56
CA ALA A 232 11.12 10.21 -39.63
C ALA A 232 10.85 10.91 -38.29
N ILE A 233 10.10 12.02 -38.35
CA ILE A 233 9.69 12.79 -37.17
C ILE A 233 8.17 12.73 -37.02
N HIS A 234 7.74 12.19 -35.89
CA HIS A 234 6.34 12.03 -35.53
C HIS A 234 5.96 13.03 -34.44
N TYR A 235 4.79 13.66 -34.57
CA TYR A 235 4.30 14.67 -33.64
C TYR A 235 2.99 14.17 -33.01
N GLY A 236 2.98 13.96 -31.69
CA GLY A 236 1.77 13.45 -31.04
C GLY A 236 1.98 13.11 -29.56
N LEU A 237 1.17 12.16 -29.07
CA LEU A 237 1.09 11.85 -27.65
C LEU A 237 2.21 10.92 -27.21
N ILE A 238 2.93 11.33 -26.15
CA ILE A 238 3.93 10.50 -25.47
C ILE A 238 3.34 10.00 -24.15
N ALA A 239 3.35 8.69 -23.94
CA ALA A 239 2.90 8.06 -22.70
C ALA A 239 4.06 7.97 -21.70
N SER A 240 3.80 8.38 -20.45
CA SER A 240 4.78 8.47 -19.38
C SER A 240 4.32 7.69 -18.14
N ALA A 241 5.21 6.97 -17.45
CA ALA A 241 4.89 6.24 -16.22
C ALA A 241 6.14 5.92 -15.39
N ASN A 242 5.96 5.45 -14.15
CA ASN A 242 7.07 4.94 -13.33
C ASN A 242 7.53 3.53 -13.72
N GLN A 243 6.88 2.87 -14.67
CA GLN A 243 7.19 1.50 -15.11
C GLN A 243 7.60 1.45 -16.59
N VAL A 244 8.62 0.66 -16.90
CA VAL A 244 9.03 0.37 -18.28
C VAL A 244 7.92 -0.38 -19.01
N MET A 245 7.43 0.14 -20.15
CA MET A 245 6.50 -0.59 -20.99
C MET A 245 7.21 -1.75 -21.71
N LYS A 246 6.86 -2.99 -21.35
CA LYS A 246 7.34 -4.23 -22.01
C LYS A 246 6.20 -5.12 -22.54
N ASN A 247 4.99 -4.58 -22.69
CA ASN A 247 3.81 -5.35 -23.06
C ASN A 247 3.24 -4.82 -24.38
N ALA A 248 3.51 -5.54 -25.47
CA ALA A 248 3.04 -5.20 -26.81
C ALA A 248 1.51 -5.08 -26.88
N SER A 249 0.75 -5.90 -26.16
CA SER A 249 -0.72 -5.83 -26.16
C SER A 249 -1.25 -4.56 -25.49
N ILE A 250 -0.63 -4.14 -24.38
CA ILE A 250 -1.00 -2.87 -23.71
C ILE A 250 -0.57 -1.68 -24.55
N ARG A 251 0.64 -1.73 -25.14
CA ARG A 251 1.13 -0.73 -26.10
C ARG A 251 0.16 -0.54 -27.25
N ASP A 252 -0.25 -1.63 -27.91
CA ASP A 252 -1.16 -1.59 -29.05
C ASP A 252 -2.54 -1.04 -28.65
N LYS A 253 -3.07 -1.45 -27.47
CA LYS A 253 -4.32 -0.91 -26.90
C LYS A 253 -4.25 0.61 -26.72
N LEU A 254 -3.20 1.10 -26.05
CA LEU A 254 -3.02 2.53 -25.80
C LEU A 254 -2.76 3.34 -27.07
N SER A 255 -2.04 2.77 -28.04
CA SER A 255 -1.85 3.39 -29.36
C SER A 255 -3.19 3.51 -30.09
N ALA A 256 -4.03 2.46 -30.08
CA ALA A 256 -5.33 2.48 -30.74
C ALA A 256 -6.36 3.42 -30.07
N GLU A 257 -6.41 3.43 -28.74
CA GLU A 257 -7.42 4.17 -27.98
C GLU A 257 -7.07 5.65 -27.78
N LYS A 258 -5.77 5.96 -27.66
CA LYS A 258 -5.29 7.30 -27.26
C LYS A 258 -4.33 7.92 -28.27
N ASP A 259 -4.03 7.26 -29.38
CA ASP A 259 -3.07 7.73 -30.41
C ASP A 259 -1.67 7.94 -29.82
N VAL A 260 -1.27 7.09 -28.86
CA VAL A 260 0.07 7.09 -28.26
C VAL A 260 1.11 6.65 -29.29
N LEU A 261 2.19 7.43 -29.42
CA LEU A 261 3.27 7.21 -30.38
C LEU A 261 4.56 6.69 -29.72
N CYS A 262 4.77 7.00 -28.43
CA CYS A 262 5.99 6.65 -27.72
C CYS A 262 5.73 6.46 -26.23
N PHE A 263 6.50 5.58 -25.58
CA PHE A 263 6.54 5.37 -24.14
C PHE A 263 7.90 5.78 -23.56
N GLU A 264 7.88 6.54 -22.48
CA GLU A 264 9.05 6.95 -21.69
C GLU A 264 8.69 7.00 -20.19
N MET A 265 9.63 7.34 -19.30
CA MET A 265 9.44 7.12 -17.86
C MET A 265 9.57 8.36 -16.96
N GLU A 266 9.80 9.55 -17.51
CA GLU A 266 10.21 10.69 -16.70
C GLU A 266 9.39 11.98 -16.96
N ALA A 267 8.78 12.14 -18.12
CA ALA A 267 8.16 13.40 -18.52
C ALA A 267 6.95 13.83 -17.68
N ALA A 268 6.10 12.90 -17.24
CA ALA A 268 4.91 13.27 -16.46
C ALA A 268 5.25 13.98 -15.12
N GLY A 269 6.44 13.73 -14.56
CA GLY A 269 6.93 14.42 -13.36
C GLY A 269 7.29 15.89 -13.62
N LEU A 270 7.58 16.24 -14.88
CA LEU A 270 7.97 17.60 -15.27
C LEU A 270 6.77 18.45 -15.71
N MET A 271 5.88 17.89 -16.53
CA MET A 271 4.95 18.70 -17.35
C MET A 271 4.15 19.74 -16.56
N ASN A 272 3.66 19.40 -15.36
CA ASN A 272 2.84 20.31 -14.56
C ASN A 272 3.59 21.51 -13.96
N HIS A 273 4.89 21.39 -13.73
CA HIS A 273 5.66 22.37 -12.94
C HIS A 273 6.91 22.89 -13.67
N PHE A 274 7.28 22.26 -14.78
CA PHE A 274 8.42 22.59 -15.60
C PHE A 274 7.95 22.58 -17.07
N PRO A 275 7.57 23.74 -17.63
CA PRO A 275 7.19 23.88 -19.03
C PRO A 275 8.30 23.39 -19.96
N CYS A 276 8.20 22.12 -20.37
CA CYS A 276 9.16 21.49 -21.25
C CYS A 276 8.50 20.89 -22.47
N ILE A 277 9.32 20.74 -23.52
CA ILE A 277 9.01 19.90 -24.68
C ILE A 277 9.76 18.58 -24.51
N VAL A 278 9.05 17.48 -24.73
CA VAL A 278 9.59 16.12 -24.69
C VAL A 278 9.92 15.67 -26.11
N ILE A 279 11.16 15.21 -26.31
CA ILE A 279 11.69 14.75 -27.59
C ILE A 279 12.36 13.39 -27.36
N ARG A 280 11.81 12.33 -27.95
CA ARG A 280 12.29 10.96 -27.78
C ARG A 280 12.77 10.36 -29.09
N GLY A 281 14.01 9.87 -29.11
CA GLY A 281 14.50 9.01 -30.17
C GLY A 281 14.07 7.57 -29.89
N ILE A 282 13.58 6.86 -30.90
CA ILE A 282 13.03 5.53 -30.73
C ILE A 282 14.13 4.48 -30.71
N CYS A 283 14.32 3.81 -29.56
CA CYS A 283 15.36 2.80 -29.37
C CYS A 283 14.84 1.36 -29.31
N ASP A 284 13.56 1.16 -29.01
CA ASP A 284 12.87 -0.13 -29.04
C ASP A 284 11.38 0.08 -29.37
N TYR A 285 10.57 -0.97 -29.30
CA TYR A 285 9.14 -0.93 -29.61
C TYR A 285 8.24 -1.10 -28.38
N SER A 286 8.71 -0.79 -27.17
CA SER A 286 7.89 -0.90 -25.94
C SER A 286 7.26 -2.29 -25.76
N ASP A 287 8.00 -3.33 -26.12
CA ASP A 287 7.61 -4.73 -25.95
C ASP A 287 8.73 -5.52 -25.26
N THR A 288 8.63 -6.84 -25.27
CA THR A 288 9.62 -7.71 -24.62
C THR A 288 10.98 -7.73 -25.31
N HIS A 289 11.10 -7.20 -26.54
CA HIS A 289 12.30 -7.23 -27.37
C HIS A 289 13.08 -5.92 -27.27
N LYS A 290 13.75 -5.71 -26.13
CA LYS A 290 14.65 -4.57 -25.97
C LYS A 290 15.76 -4.57 -27.02
N ASN A 291 16.14 -3.38 -27.49
CA ASN A 291 17.13 -3.24 -28.54
C ASN A 291 18.24 -2.24 -28.16
N GLY A 292 19.18 -2.70 -27.32
CA GLY A 292 20.25 -1.86 -26.77
C GLY A 292 21.17 -1.20 -27.80
N GLN A 293 21.34 -1.80 -28.98
CA GLN A 293 22.19 -1.25 -30.07
C GLN A 293 21.65 0.05 -30.67
N TRP A 294 20.34 0.31 -30.60
CA TRP A 294 19.74 1.54 -31.15
C TRP A 294 19.75 2.72 -30.19
N GLN A 295 19.99 2.50 -28.89
CA GLN A 295 19.92 3.55 -27.87
C GLN A 295 20.86 4.74 -28.16
N GLY A 296 22.09 4.46 -28.61
CA GLY A 296 23.05 5.53 -28.92
C GLY A 296 22.61 6.38 -30.10
N TYR A 297 22.24 5.75 -31.23
CA TYR A 297 21.78 6.51 -32.41
C TYR A 297 20.46 7.25 -32.14
N ALA A 298 19.51 6.62 -31.46
CA ALA A 298 18.25 7.23 -31.06
C ALA A 298 18.47 8.49 -30.21
N ALA A 299 19.39 8.45 -29.23
CA ALA A 299 19.76 9.61 -28.44
C ALA A 299 20.36 10.74 -29.31
N MET A 300 21.20 10.41 -30.29
CA MET A 300 21.78 11.38 -31.23
C MET A 300 20.71 12.01 -32.13
N ALA A 301 19.74 11.24 -32.60
CA ALA A 301 18.63 11.71 -33.42
C ALA A 301 17.76 12.71 -32.64
N ALA A 302 17.38 12.37 -31.41
CA ALA A 302 16.64 13.27 -30.53
C ALA A 302 17.40 14.58 -30.24
N ALA A 303 18.70 14.48 -29.93
CA ALA A 303 19.55 15.65 -29.69
C ALA A 303 19.73 16.52 -30.94
N ALA A 304 19.81 15.92 -32.13
CA ALA A 304 19.86 16.65 -33.40
C ALA A 304 18.60 17.47 -33.64
N TYR A 305 17.41 16.86 -33.45
CA TYR A 305 16.15 17.59 -33.58
C TYR A 305 16.03 18.70 -32.53
N ALA A 306 16.43 18.46 -31.28
CA ALA A 306 16.43 19.48 -30.24
C ALA A 306 17.33 20.68 -30.60
N LYS A 307 18.49 20.43 -31.21
CA LYS A 307 19.37 21.48 -31.74
C LYS A 307 18.69 22.27 -32.87
N ASP A 308 18.06 21.60 -33.82
CA ASP A 308 17.33 22.24 -34.92
C ASP A 308 16.18 23.11 -34.40
N LEU A 309 15.43 22.61 -33.41
CA LEU A 309 14.36 23.36 -32.76
C LEU A 309 14.90 24.64 -32.11
N LEU A 310 15.95 24.54 -31.28
CA LEU A 310 16.57 25.70 -30.64
C LEU A 310 17.08 26.73 -31.65
N ASN A 311 17.65 26.29 -32.77
CA ASN A 311 18.11 27.17 -33.85
C ASN A 311 16.97 27.97 -34.53
N ARG A 312 15.72 27.53 -34.41
CA ARG A 312 14.55 28.26 -34.94
C ARG A 312 13.93 29.22 -33.94
N ILE A 313 14.13 28.99 -32.64
CA ILE A 313 13.57 29.86 -31.60
C ILE A 313 14.39 31.15 -31.54
N ALA A 314 13.73 32.30 -31.66
CA ALA A 314 14.39 33.59 -31.49
C ALA A 314 14.64 33.88 -29.99
N PRO A 315 15.82 34.41 -29.59
CA PRO A 315 16.15 34.67 -28.19
C PRO A 315 15.11 35.51 -27.43
N ASN A 316 14.59 36.56 -28.07
CA ASN A 316 13.55 37.43 -27.50
C ASN A 316 12.24 36.69 -27.16
N LYS A 317 11.94 35.56 -27.82
CA LYS A 317 10.77 34.73 -27.49
C LYS A 317 10.98 33.94 -26.20
N ILE A 318 12.21 33.47 -25.96
CA ILE A 318 12.56 32.80 -24.69
C ILE A 318 12.61 33.85 -23.58
N GLU A 319 13.25 35.00 -23.80
CA GLU A 319 13.32 36.10 -22.82
C GLU A 319 11.94 36.64 -22.39
N ALA A 320 10.95 36.60 -23.29
CA ALA A 320 9.57 37.00 -22.99
C ALA A 320 8.80 35.93 -22.19
N ALA A 321 9.25 34.68 -22.15
CA ALA A 321 8.63 33.64 -21.34
C ALA A 321 8.95 33.83 -19.85
N LYS A 322 8.06 33.40 -18.94
CA LYS A 322 8.30 33.51 -17.50
C LYS A 322 9.50 32.67 -17.07
N LYS A 323 10.24 33.13 -16.07
CA LYS A 323 11.32 32.36 -15.46
C LYS A 323 10.73 31.14 -14.76
N LEU A 324 11.41 30.00 -14.83
CA LEU A 324 10.93 28.76 -14.20
C LEU A 324 10.84 28.89 -12.68
N SER A 325 11.76 29.63 -12.06
CA SER A 325 11.73 29.98 -10.64
C SER A 325 10.45 30.72 -10.20
N GLU A 326 9.81 31.47 -11.10
CA GLU A 326 8.55 32.20 -10.84
C GLU A 326 7.30 31.33 -11.04
N VAL A 327 7.41 30.20 -11.75
CA VAL A 327 6.31 29.24 -12.01
C VAL A 327 6.24 28.16 -10.91
N LEU A 328 7.35 27.93 -10.19
CA LEU A 328 7.49 26.93 -9.13
C LEU A 328 6.96 27.27 -7.70
N PRO A 329 6.38 28.45 -7.33
CA PRO A 329 5.98 28.72 -5.94
C PRO A 329 4.82 27.87 -5.38
N GLU A 330 3.97 27.26 -6.21
CA GLU A 330 2.82 26.43 -5.76
C GLU A 330 3.22 25.01 -5.29
N VAL A 331 4.51 24.69 -5.37
CA VAL A 331 5.04 23.34 -5.17
C VAL A 331 5.26 23.01 -3.67
N ASN A 332 5.31 24.00 -2.77
CA ASN A 332 5.67 23.77 -1.36
C ASN A 332 4.56 23.15 -0.49
N GLU A 333 3.28 23.38 -0.82
CA GLU A 333 2.14 22.85 -0.05
C GLU A 333 1.80 21.40 -0.44
N LYS A 334 1.94 21.03 -1.73
CA LYS A 334 1.71 19.66 -2.22
C LYS A 334 2.94 18.76 -2.17
N LEU A 335 4.17 19.31 -2.10
CA LEU A 335 5.37 18.48 -1.94
C LEU A 335 5.51 17.86 -0.55
N LYS A 336 4.81 18.33 0.49
CA LYS A 336 4.82 17.66 1.80
C LYS A 336 4.19 16.26 1.72
N ASP A 337 3.18 16.09 0.88
CA ASP A 337 2.54 14.79 0.61
C ASP A 337 3.40 13.88 -0.30
N ILE A 338 4.29 14.47 -1.11
CA ILE A 338 5.19 13.72 -2.01
C ILE A 338 6.55 13.43 -1.34
N HIS A 339 7.02 14.27 -0.41
CA HIS A 339 8.26 14.06 0.35
C HIS A 339 8.18 12.85 1.29
N SER A 340 7.01 12.54 1.85
CA SER A 340 6.80 11.28 2.59
C SER A 340 6.94 10.04 1.69
N THR A 341 6.74 10.21 0.38
CA THR A 341 6.82 9.12 -0.62
C THR A 341 8.21 9.05 -1.28
N ALA A 342 8.92 10.17 -1.43
CA ALA A 342 10.22 10.25 -2.10
C ALA A 342 11.40 9.75 -1.24
N THR A 343 11.32 9.88 0.09
CA THR A 343 12.32 9.31 1.00
C THR A 343 12.32 7.77 0.96
N ASN A 344 11.22 7.16 0.51
CA ASN A 344 11.12 5.71 0.32
C ASN A 344 11.76 5.22 -0.99
N ALA A 345 11.99 6.07 -1.99
CA ALA A 345 12.41 5.64 -3.33
C ALA A 345 13.94 5.55 -3.53
N ASN A 346 14.75 6.37 -2.84
CA ASN A 346 16.22 6.28 -2.92
C ASN A 346 16.79 5.06 -2.19
N THR A 347 15.99 4.39 -1.37
CA THR A 347 16.30 3.10 -0.74
C THR A 347 16.16 1.92 -1.72
N ILE A 348 15.44 2.08 -2.84
CA ILE A 348 15.01 0.98 -3.73
C ILE A 348 16.09 0.52 -4.70
N VAL A 349 17.07 1.34 -5.09
CA VAL A 349 18.11 0.90 -6.05
C VAL A 349 19.18 0.00 -5.40
N VAL A 350 19.40 0.14 -4.09
CA VAL A 350 20.09 -0.89 -3.28
C VAL A 350 19.11 -2.03 -2.94
N GLY A 351 17.83 -1.69 -2.79
CA GLY A 351 16.69 -2.58 -2.60
C GLY A 351 16.47 -3.62 -3.70
N LEU A 352 16.70 -3.40 -4.99
CA LEU A 352 16.27 -4.39 -6.01
C LEU A 352 16.98 -5.77 -5.96
N LYS A 353 18.11 -5.91 -5.25
CA LYS A 353 18.68 -7.22 -4.87
C LYS A 353 18.24 -7.68 -3.47
N GLU A 354 17.91 -6.75 -2.58
CA GLU A 354 17.45 -7.00 -1.22
C GLU A 354 15.94 -7.30 -1.16
N ASP A 355 15.06 -6.65 -1.92
CA ASP A 355 13.61 -6.81 -1.98
C ASP A 355 13.21 -8.22 -2.41
N SER A 356 13.91 -8.83 -3.39
CA SER A 356 13.71 -10.25 -3.69
C SER A 356 14.06 -11.17 -2.52
N HIS A 357 15.03 -10.78 -1.67
CA HIS A 357 15.45 -11.56 -0.51
C HIS A 357 14.56 -11.28 0.70
N SER A 358 14.26 -10.03 1.01
CA SER A 358 13.35 -9.58 2.06
C SER A 358 11.93 -10.10 1.85
N GLU A 359 11.42 -10.13 0.61
CA GLU A 359 10.13 -10.78 0.32
C GLU A 359 10.19 -12.29 0.58
N ARG A 360 11.30 -12.96 0.21
CA ARG A 360 11.50 -14.40 0.49
C ARG A 360 11.60 -14.68 1.98
N VAL A 361 12.31 -13.84 2.73
CA VAL A 361 12.47 -13.93 4.18
C VAL A 361 11.13 -13.66 4.86
N ARG A 362 10.39 -12.61 4.47
CA ARG A 362 9.06 -12.30 5.01
C ARG A 362 8.06 -13.42 4.71
N LYS A 363 8.03 -13.93 3.48
CA LYS A 363 7.17 -15.06 3.08
C LYS A 363 7.51 -16.34 3.85
N TRP A 364 8.80 -16.59 4.11
CA TRP A 364 9.24 -17.71 4.94
C TRP A 364 8.86 -17.52 6.41
N LEU A 365 9.08 -16.34 6.98
CA LEU A 365 8.77 -16.02 8.38
C LEU A 365 7.26 -16.05 8.64
N SER A 366 6.45 -15.72 7.62
CA SER A 366 4.98 -15.72 7.65
C SER A 366 4.40 -14.96 8.86
N PRO A 367 4.78 -13.69 9.09
CA PRO A 367 4.34 -12.93 10.25
C PRO A 367 2.84 -12.57 10.15
N PRO A 368 2.07 -12.64 11.26
CA PRO A 368 0.75 -12.02 11.31
C PRO A 368 0.86 -10.49 11.23
N ASP A 369 -0.11 -9.88 10.56
CA ASP A 369 -0.18 -8.43 10.36
C ASP A 369 -0.94 -7.73 11.50
N PRO A 370 -0.28 -6.92 12.34
CA PRO A 370 -0.91 -6.20 13.44
C PRO A 370 -1.61 -4.90 12.99
N SER A 371 -1.38 -4.42 11.76
CA SER A 371 -1.96 -3.16 11.26
C SER A 371 -3.48 -3.24 11.12
N THR A 372 -4.00 -4.44 10.85
CA THR A 372 -5.45 -4.72 10.81
C THR A 372 -6.15 -4.41 12.13
N ASN A 373 -5.56 -4.75 13.28
CA ASN A 373 -6.11 -4.39 14.59
C ASN A 373 -5.98 -2.90 14.88
N PHE A 374 -4.82 -2.33 14.54
CA PHE A 374 -4.56 -0.90 14.72
C PHE A 374 -5.57 -0.03 13.96
N ASN A 375 -5.77 -0.30 12.66
CA ASN A 375 -6.72 0.43 11.83
C ASN A 375 -8.16 0.27 12.33
N LYS A 376 -8.56 -0.96 12.70
CA LYS A 376 -9.88 -1.22 13.30
C LYS A 376 -10.09 -0.45 14.60
N ALA A 377 -9.06 -0.36 15.45
CA ALA A 377 -9.11 0.43 16.67
C ALA A 377 -9.23 1.93 16.39
N LEU A 378 -8.50 2.45 15.40
CA LEU A 378 -8.59 3.86 14.98
C LEU A 378 -9.97 4.21 14.43
N GLU A 379 -10.59 3.34 13.62
CA GLU A 379 -11.96 3.54 13.10
C GLU A 379 -13.01 3.60 14.21
N GLN A 380 -12.84 2.81 15.27
CA GLN A 380 -13.75 2.75 16.41
C GLN A 380 -13.50 3.85 17.45
N ARG A 381 -12.30 4.44 17.44
CA ARG A 381 -11.87 5.41 18.44
C ARG A 381 -12.62 6.73 18.27
N HIS A 382 -13.12 7.26 19.39
CA HIS A 382 -13.59 8.64 19.42
C HIS A 382 -12.40 9.60 19.49
N HIS A 383 -12.44 10.70 18.73
CA HIS A 383 -11.36 11.68 18.74
C HIS A 383 -11.06 12.17 20.17
N GLY A 384 -9.78 12.18 20.55
CA GLY A 384 -9.32 12.58 21.88
C GLY A 384 -9.36 11.49 22.95
N SER A 385 -9.85 10.27 22.66
CA SER A 385 -9.79 9.17 23.63
C SER A 385 -8.35 8.79 23.99
N GLY A 386 -8.11 8.47 25.27
CA GLY A 386 -6.80 8.05 25.78
C GLY A 386 -5.79 9.18 26.05
N GLN A 387 -6.17 10.45 25.81
CA GLN A 387 -5.28 11.60 26.03
C GLN A 387 -4.91 11.80 27.50
N TRP A 388 -5.78 11.37 28.43
CA TRP A 388 -5.49 11.40 29.86
C TRP A 388 -4.22 10.62 30.22
N PHE A 389 -3.91 9.55 29.48
CA PHE A 389 -2.74 8.72 29.71
C PHE A 389 -1.52 9.23 28.93
N VAL A 390 -1.69 9.59 27.65
CA VAL A 390 -0.59 10.14 26.83
C VAL A 390 -0.07 11.46 27.41
N GLY A 391 -0.92 12.24 28.09
CA GLY A 391 -0.52 13.44 28.81
C GLY A 391 0.01 13.21 30.23
N SER A 392 0.16 11.95 30.68
CA SER A 392 0.53 11.64 32.07
C SER A 392 2.04 11.61 32.31
N GLU A 393 2.43 11.73 33.58
CA GLU A 393 3.84 11.67 34.00
C GLU A 393 4.40 10.25 33.84
N GLU A 394 3.59 9.23 34.11
CA GLU A 394 3.95 7.82 33.98
C GLU A 394 4.30 7.47 32.52
N TYR A 395 3.48 7.92 31.57
CA TYR A 395 3.75 7.72 30.14
C TYR A 395 5.01 8.46 29.68
N SER A 396 5.17 9.72 30.10
CA SER A 396 6.34 10.55 29.78
C SER A 396 7.63 9.93 30.34
N THR A 397 7.58 9.42 31.56
CA THR A 397 8.69 8.73 32.23
C THR A 397 9.03 7.44 31.49
N TRP A 398 8.04 6.61 31.17
CA TRP A 398 8.25 5.40 30.39
C TRP A 398 8.88 5.67 29.03
N LYS A 399 8.45 6.73 28.33
CA LYS A 399 8.98 7.10 27.01
C LYS A 399 10.44 7.56 27.06
N ALA A 400 10.91 8.07 28.20
CA ALA A 400 12.25 8.65 28.36
C ALA A 400 13.26 7.75 29.10
N GLU A 401 12.81 6.95 30.07
CA GLU A 401 13.70 6.09 30.86
C GLU A 401 14.15 4.85 30.07
N ARG A 402 15.44 4.55 30.11
CA ARG A 402 15.99 3.35 29.46
C ARG A 402 15.51 2.08 30.14
N ASN A 403 15.22 1.06 29.34
CA ASN A 403 14.74 -0.25 29.80
C ASN A 403 13.48 -0.13 30.67
N SER A 404 12.54 0.74 30.25
CA SER A 404 11.31 1.02 30.98
C SER A 404 10.22 -0.01 30.67
N PHE A 405 9.33 -0.20 31.64
CA PHE A 405 8.21 -1.12 31.53
C PHE A 405 6.94 -0.46 32.05
N LEU A 406 5.82 -0.64 31.36
CA LEU A 406 4.49 -0.30 31.85
C LEU A 406 3.51 -1.45 31.58
N TRP A 407 2.73 -1.79 32.60
CA TRP A 407 1.58 -2.67 32.47
C TRP A 407 0.29 -1.89 32.72
N LEU A 408 -0.49 -1.67 31.66
CA LEU A 408 -1.82 -1.07 31.76
C LEU A 408 -2.87 -2.18 31.93
N HIS A 409 -3.56 -2.20 33.07
CA HIS A 409 -4.58 -3.22 33.30
C HIS A 409 -5.97 -2.65 33.55
N GLY A 410 -6.98 -3.29 32.98
CA GLY A 410 -8.36 -2.80 33.08
C GLY A 410 -9.40 -3.87 32.87
N ILE A 411 -10.61 -3.59 33.33
CA ILE A 411 -11.78 -4.47 33.21
C ILE A 411 -12.13 -4.77 31.74
N PRO A 412 -12.92 -5.82 31.46
CA PRO A 412 -13.38 -6.10 30.10
C PRO A 412 -14.16 -4.91 29.50
N GLY A 413 -13.84 -4.54 28.26
CA GLY A 413 -14.56 -3.49 27.55
C GLY A 413 -14.27 -2.06 28.03
N CYS A 414 -13.20 -1.82 28.80
CA CYS A 414 -12.79 -0.47 29.21
C CYS A 414 -11.99 0.32 28.17
N GLY A 415 -11.75 -0.24 26.98
CA GLY A 415 -11.07 0.44 25.88
C GLY A 415 -9.56 0.26 25.82
N LYS A 416 -9.00 -0.82 26.41
CA LYS A 416 -7.55 -1.16 26.33
C LYS A 416 -6.97 -1.04 24.92
N THR A 417 -7.59 -1.71 23.95
CA THR A 417 -7.16 -1.70 22.54
C THR A 417 -7.25 -0.29 21.92
N ILE A 418 -8.24 0.51 22.30
CA ILE A 418 -8.36 1.91 21.85
C ILE A 418 -7.22 2.76 22.46
N LEU A 419 -6.90 2.54 23.73
CA LEU A 419 -5.77 3.19 24.39
C LEU A 419 -4.44 2.80 23.74
N SER A 420 -4.22 1.51 23.46
CA SER A 420 -3.05 1.02 22.72
C SER A 420 -2.91 1.68 21.35
N SER A 421 -4.01 1.85 20.60
CA SER A 421 -3.97 2.57 19.32
C SER A 421 -3.58 4.04 19.48
N THR A 422 -3.99 4.69 20.58
CA THR A 422 -3.63 6.08 20.87
C THR A 422 -2.15 6.21 21.24
N ILE A 423 -1.63 5.26 22.01
CA ILE A 423 -0.20 5.17 22.33
C ILE A 423 0.63 4.94 21.06
N VAL A 424 0.22 3.99 20.20
CA VAL A 424 0.90 3.72 18.94
C VAL A 424 0.90 4.94 18.03
N GLU A 425 -0.23 5.66 17.91
CA GLU A 425 -0.32 6.90 17.14
C GLU A 425 0.58 8.01 17.72
N ASP A 426 0.61 8.20 19.04
CA ASP A 426 1.52 9.16 19.69
C ASP A 426 2.99 8.84 19.41
N LEU A 427 3.38 7.57 19.53
CA LEU A 427 4.76 7.13 19.27
C LEU A 427 5.14 7.24 17.78
N GLN A 428 4.17 7.33 16.86
CA GLN A 428 4.43 7.58 15.44
C GLN A 428 4.67 9.07 15.14
N THR A 429 4.30 9.99 16.03
CA THR A 429 4.43 11.45 15.77
C THR A 429 5.87 11.95 15.75
N THR A 430 6.79 11.27 16.45
CA THR A 430 8.21 11.62 16.48
C THR A 430 9.03 10.63 15.67
N GLU A 431 9.90 11.13 14.79
CA GLU A 431 10.75 10.30 13.91
C GLU A 431 11.61 9.30 14.70
N LEU A 432 12.07 9.72 15.89
CA LEU A 432 12.87 8.90 16.80
C LEU A 432 12.12 7.63 17.25
N CYS A 433 10.86 7.77 17.63
CA CYS A 433 10.05 6.65 18.11
C CYS A 433 9.47 5.86 16.93
N SER A 434 9.01 6.53 15.87
CA SER A 434 8.36 5.90 14.71
C SER A 434 9.23 4.85 14.01
N SER A 435 10.52 5.19 13.79
CA SER A 435 11.51 4.30 13.16
C SER A 435 11.89 3.08 14.01
N LYS A 436 11.53 3.04 15.30
CA LYS A 436 11.89 1.96 16.24
C LYS A 436 10.72 1.42 17.06
N LEU A 437 9.49 1.80 16.70
CA LEU A 437 8.26 1.33 17.31
C LEU A 437 7.85 -0.02 16.73
N LEU A 438 7.62 -1.00 17.58
CA LEU A 438 7.03 -2.29 17.24
C LEU A 438 5.73 -2.44 18.02
N TYR A 439 4.72 -3.06 17.42
CA TYR A 439 3.48 -3.32 18.12
C TYR A 439 2.84 -4.63 17.69
N PHE A 440 2.09 -5.24 18.59
CA PHE A 440 1.33 -6.45 18.32
C PHE A 440 0.04 -6.47 19.13
N TYR A 441 -1.03 -6.92 18.50
CA TYR A 441 -2.34 -7.09 19.14
C TYR A 441 -2.63 -8.58 19.24
N PHE A 442 -2.73 -9.09 20.46
CA PHE A 442 -3.31 -10.42 20.66
C PHE A 442 -4.82 -10.33 20.39
N ASP A 443 -5.35 -11.24 19.57
CA ASP A 443 -6.75 -11.20 19.13
C ASP A 443 -7.39 -12.59 19.17
N PHE A 444 -8.39 -12.75 20.05
CA PHE A 444 -9.13 -13.99 20.27
C PHE A 444 -9.94 -14.46 19.04
N ASN A 445 -10.22 -13.59 18.08
CA ASN A 445 -10.85 -13.93 16.80
C ASN A 445 -9.83 -14.44 15.76
N GLU A 446 -8.53 -14.17 15.95
CA GLU A 446 -7.49 -14.56 15.01
C GLU A 446 -6.48 -15.56 15.61
N THR A 447 -6.61 -16.83 15.24
CA THR A 447 -5.75 -17.91 15.76
C THR A 447 -4.25 -17.64 15.57
N GLN A 448 -3.87 -16.97 14.48
CA GLN A 448 -2.47 -16.58 14.23
C GLN A 448 -1.96 -15.50 15.19
N LYS A 449 -2.85 -14.74 15.85
CA LYS A 449 -2.50 -13.68 16.80
C LYS A 449 -2.67 -14.10 18.26
N GLN A 450 -2.76 -15.41 18.54
CA GLN A 450 -2.96 -15.95 19.90
C GLN A 450 -1.71 -16.68 20.43
N SER A 451 -0.58 -16.63 19.70
CA SER A 451 0.65 -17.32 20.07
C SER A 451 1.83 -16.35 20.23
N VAL A 452 2.70 -16.66 21.19
CA VAL A 452 3.94 -15.91 21.45
C VAL A 452 4.88 -15.98 20.25
N GLU A 453 5.00 -17.16 19.64
CA GLU A 453 5.81 -17.39 18.45
C GLU A 453 5.44 -16.41 17.33
N ASN A 454 4.15 -16.26 17.07
CA ASN A 454 3.68 -15.38 16.00
C ASN A 454 3.78 -13.89 16.35
N ALA A 455 3.63 -13.53 17.63
CA ALA A 455 3.97 -12.18 18.10
C ALA A 455 5.44 -11.87 17.81
N ILE A 456 6.36 -12.77 18.15
CA ILE A 456 7.80 -12.62 17.88
C ILE A 456 8.07 -12.53 16.38
N ARG A 457 7.47 -13.38 15.55
CA ARG A 457 7.58 -13.31 14.07
C ARG A 457 7.15 -11.93 13.55
N SER A 458 6.05 -11.39 14.05
CA SER A 458 5.54 -10.07 13.67
C SER A 458 6.50 -8.95 14.08
N LEU A 459 7.00 -8.98 15.31
CA LEU A 459 7.95 -7.97 15.83
C LEU A 459 9.30 -8.03 15.10
N ILE A 460 9.82 -9.23 14.82
CA ILE A 460 11.01 -9.44 13.99
C ILE A 460 10.80 -8.86 12.60
N SER A 461 9.66 -9.12 11.96
CA SER A 461 9.39 -8.58 10.62
C SER A 461 9.33 -7.06 10.61
N GLN A 462 8.68 -6.45 11.61
CA GLN A 462 8.62 -4.99 11.75
C GLN A 462 10.03 -4.40 11.95
N LEU A 463 10.85 -5.02 12.79
CA LEU A 463 12.21 -4.55 13.05
C LEU A 463 13.12 -4.73 11.83
N TYR A 464 12.97 -5.84 11.09
CA TYR A 464 13.68 -6.12 9.85
C TYR A 464 13.37 -5.09 8.74
N GLU A 465 12.10 -4.69 8.63
CA GLU A 465 11.67 -3.65 7.68
C GLU A 465 12.25 -2.28 8.06
N LYS A 466 12.20 -1.94 9.36
CA LYS A 466 12.56 -0.61 9.86
C LYS A 466 14.06 -0.37 10.03
N ARG A 467 14.86 -1.41 10.33
CA ARG A 467 16.27 -1.26 10.73
C ARG A 467 17.20 -2.15 9.91
N GLN A 468 18.02 -1.52 9.07
CA GLN A 468 19.00 -2.23 8.24
C GLN A 468 20.04 -2.97 9.08
N GLU A 469 20.49 -2.38 10.20
CA GLU A 469 21.53 -2.99 11.04
C GLU A 469 21.08 -4.33 11.63
N ALA A 470 19.80 -4.43 12.00
CA ALA A 470 19.21 -5.63 12.59
C ALA A 470 18.99 -6.77 11.57
N ARG A 471 19.04 -6.52 10.25
CA ARG A 471 18.65 -7.51 9.22
C ARG A 471 19.53 -8.77 9.21
N HIS A 472 20.84 -8.60 9.41
CA HIS A 472 21.81 -9.69 9.28
C HIS A 472 21.53 -10.86 10.25
N HIS A 473 20.93 -10.61 11.42
CA HIS A 473 20.54 -11.68 12.36
C HIS A 473 19.45 -12.57 11.76
N LEU A 474 18.41 -11.97 11.18
CA LEU A 474 17.34 -12.73 10.54
C LEU A 474 17.82 -13.42 9.25
N ASP A 475 18.68 -12.77 8.47
CA ASP A 475 19.27 -13.35 7.27
C ASP A 475 20.16 -14.56 7.59
N THR A 476 20.87 -14.52 8.72
CA THR A 476 21.65 -15.64 9.25
C THR A 476 20.73 -16.79 9.65
N LEU A 477 19.64 -16.51 10.36
CA LEU A 477 18.64 -17.51 10.72
C LEU A 477 18.02 -18.15 9.46
N TYR A 478 17.62 -17.33 8.48
CA TYR A 478 17.08 -17.77 7.19
C TYR A 478 18.03 -18.74 6.47
N SER A 479 19.31 -18.39 6.42
CA SER A 479 20.36 -19.20 5.81
C SER A 479 20.55 -20.54 6.56
N SER A 480 20.58 -20.50 7.90
CA SER A 480 20.69 -21.70 8.76
C SER A 480 19.51 -22.66 8.60
N CYS A 481 18.34 -22.13 8.23
CA CYS A 481 17.12 -22.87 7.92
C CYS A 481 17.09 -23.40 6.46
N GLY A 482 18.25 -23.44 5.80
CA GLY A 482 18.39 -23.94 4.44
C GLY A 482 17.79 -23.00 3.41
N ASN A 483 17.94 -21.69 3.58
CA ASN A 483 17.34 -20.66 2.71
C ASN A 483 15.81 -20.77 2.64
N GLY A 484 15.18 -20.95 3.80
CA GLY A 484 13.73 -21.01 3.94
C GLY A 484 13.08 -22.38 3.70
N GLN A 485 13.87 -23.45 3.56
CA GLN A 485 13.34 -24.83 3.39
C GLN A 485 12.77 -25.41 4.69
N ARG A 486 13.21 -24.92 5.86
CA ARG A 486 12.70 -25.30 7.18
C ARG A 486 12.21 -24.07 7.94
N GLN A 487 11.19 -24.22 8.78
CA GLN A 487 10.75 -23.17 9.70
C GLN A 487 11.71 -23.06 10.91
N PRO A 488 11.93 -21.87 11.48
CA PRO A 488 12.75 -21.71 12.67
C PRO A 488 12.03 -22.23 13.92
N SER A 489 12.78 -22.62 14.96
CA SER A 489 12.23 -22.94 16.27
C SER A 489 11.90 -21.67 17.05
N ASN A 490 11.06 -21.79 18.09
CA ASN A 490 10.73 -20.65 18.95
C ASN A 490 11.96 -20.07 19.66
N ASP A 491 12.87 -20.93 20.13
CA ASP A 491 14.11 -20.51 20.79
C ASP A 491 14.98 -19.68 19.85
N SER A 492 15.11 -20.10 18.59
CA SER A 492 15.86 -19.35 17.58
C SER A 492 15.19 -18.01 17.21
N LEU A 493 13.86 -17.95 17.21
CA LEU A 493 13.14 -16.70 17.01
C LEU A 493 13.37 -15.73 18.18
N GLN A 494 13.30 -16.23 19.42
CA GLN A 494 13.55 -15.41 20.61
C GLN A 494 14.97 -14.86 20.65
N SER A 495 15.97 -15.72 20.40
CA SER A 495 17.37 -15.28 20.37
C SER A 495 17.60 -14.25 19.25
N THR A 496 17.05 -14.51 18.06
CA THR A 496 17.17 -13.58 16.92
C THR A 496 16.54 -12.23 17.23
N PHE A 497 15.34 -12.21 17.84
CA PHE A 497 14.70 -10.96 18.24
C PHE A 497 15.53 -10.19 19.27
N GLN A 498 16.07 -10.89 20.28
CA GLN A 498 16.94 -10.30 21.29
C GLN A 498 18.19 -9.67 20.65
N ASP A 499 18.87 -10.40 19.77
CA ASP A 499 20.06 -9.91 19.07
C ASP A 499 19.73 -8.69 18.20
N MET A 500 18.60 -8.71 17.48
CA MET A 500 18.13 -7.59 16.67
C MET A 500 17.84 -6.33 17.51
N VAL A 501 17.22 -6.48 18.69
CA VAL A 501 16.94 -5.38 19.60
C VAL A 501 18.24 -4.78 20.16
N GLN A 502 19.25 -5.60 20.50
CA GLN A 502 20.54 -5.10 20.97
C GLN A 502 21.24 -4.20 19.95
N GLN A 503 21.11 -4.50 18.66
CA GLN A 503 21.70 -3.67 17.60
C GLN A 503 20.88 -2.42 17.25
N ALA A 504 19.61 -2.36 17.67
CA ALA A 504 18.72 -1.26 17.33
C ALA A 504 18.82 -0.04 18.28
N ASP A 505 19.73 -0.08 19.25
CA ASP A 505 20.00 0.89 20.32
C ASP A 505 18.85 1.17 21.29
N GLU A 506 17.64 1.47 20.83
CA GLU A 506 16.49 1.83 21.66
C GLU A 506 15.20 1.43 20.93
N VAL A 507 14.33 0.62 21.52
CA VAL A 507 13.15 0.05 20.83
C VAL A 507 11.90 0.19 21.69
N TRP A 508 10.83 0.75 21.15
CA TRP A 508 9.52 0.80 21.82
C TRP A 508 8.67 -0.38 21.36
N VAL A 509 8.12 -1.13 22.30
CA VAL A 509 7.26 -2.29 22.01
C VAL A 509 5.94 -2.15 22.73
N VAL A 510 4.84 -2.18 21.98
CA VAL A 510 3.47 -2.15 22.52
C VAL A 510 2.79 -3.50 22.27
N LEU A 511 2.44 -4.23 23.33
CA LEU A 511 1.71 -5.50 23.23
C LEU A 511 0.31 -5.35 23.84
N ASP A 512 -0.72 -5.37 22.98
CA ASP A 512 -2.09 -5.24 23.42
C ASP A 512 -2.72 -6.60 23.78
N ALA A 513 -3.51 -6.61 24.86
CA ALA A 513 -4.37 -7.69 25.29
C ALA A 513 -3.66 -9.03 25.57
N LEU A 514 -2.65 -9.05 26.46
CA LEU A 514 -1.92 -10.28 26.82
C LEU A 514 -2.85 -11.43 27.29
N ASP A 515 -4.03 -11.11 27.83
CA ASP A 515 -5.06 -12.08 28.21
C ASP A 515 -5.62 -12.89 27.01
N GLU A 516 -5.45 -12.43 25.78
CA GLU A 516 -5.92 -13.14 24.58
C GLU A 516 -4.88 -14.11 23.99
N CYS A 517 -3.70 -14.25 24.62
CA CYS A 517 -2.70 -15.25 24.27
C CYS A 517 -3.01 -16.63 24.89
N HIS A 518 -2.88 -17.71 24.12
CA HIS A 518 -3.13 -19.08 24.59
C HIS A 518 -2.04 -19.65 25.51
N ALA A 519 -0.78 -19.20 25.38
CA ALA A 519 0.39 -19.78 26.05
C ALA A 519 1.03 -18.78 27.02
N ARG A 520 0.35 -18.48 28.13
CA ARG A 520 0.79 -17.41 29.05
C ARG A 520 1.84 -17.84 30.08
N ARG A 521 1.79 -19.10 30.57
CA ARG A 521 2.38 -19.44 31.88
C ARG A 521 3.25 -20.69 32.01
N VAL A 522 3.18 -21.66 31.11
CA VAL A 522 3.56 -23.04 31.49
C VAL A 522 4.95 -23.47 31.01
N ASP A 523 5.58 -22.70 30.10
CA ASP A 523 6.86 -23.07 29.50
C ASP A 523 7.82 -21.88 29.52
N PRO A 524 8.99 -21.96 30.18
CA PRO A 524 10.00 -20.90 30.18
C PRO A 524 10.44 -20.47 28.78
N ASN A 525 10.38 -21.38 27.81
CA ASN A 525 10.83 -21.17 26.43
C ASN A 525 9.66 -20.88 25.47
N ARG A 526 8.40 -20.97 25.91
CA ARG A 526 7.21 -20.72 25.05
C ARG A 526 6.14 -19.84 25.66
N GLY A 527 6.31 -19.45 26.92
CA GLY A 527 5.37 -18.65 27.68
C GLY A 527 5.54 -17.15 27.42
N LEU A 528 4.43 -16.44 27.30
CA LEU A 528 4.41 -15.00 27.06
C LEU A 528 5.08 -14.20 28.18
N LEU A 529 4.73 -14.50 29.44
CA LEU A 529 5.21 -13.74 30.60
C LEU A 529 6.70 -13.99 30.90
N PRO A 530 7.21 -15.24 30.86
CA PRO A 530 8.66 -15.48 30.94
C PRO A 530 9.45 -14.77 29.83
N TRP A 531 8.92 -14.75 28.60
CA TRP A 531 9.57 -14.05 27.49
C TRP A 531 9.61 -12.53 27.72
N ILE A 532 8.49 -11.92 28.15
CA ILE A 532 8.45 -10.50 28.54
C ILE A 532 9.47 -10.20 29.65
N GLN A 533 9.54 -11.06 30.66
CA GLN A 533 10.51 -10.90 31.75
C GLN A 533 11.96 -10.98 31.24
N ALA A 534 12.25 -11.88 30.30
CA ALA A 534 13.58 -12.00 29.69
C ALA A 534 13.98 -10.76 28.88
N LEU A 535 13.03 -10.09 28.21
CA LEU A 535 13.29 -8.85 27.47
C LEU A 535 13.75 -7.69 28.37
N ARG A 536 13.38 -7.70 29.66
CA ARG A 536 13.79 -6.67 30.63
C ARG A 536 15.24 -6.78 31.11
N GLY A 537 16.02 -7.74 30.61
CA GLY A 537 17.42 -7.95 31.01
C GLY A 537 18.29 -6.70 30.87
N THR A 538 19.31 -6.55 31.74
CA THR A 538 20.09 -5.32 31.96
C THR A 538 20.94 -4.82 30.78
N GLN A 539 20.97 -5.56 29.66
CA GLN A 539 21.70 -5.19 28.45
C GLN A 539 20.77 -4.75 27.30
N MET A 540 19.44 -4.77 27.50
CA MET A 540 18.46 -4.39 26.49
C MET A 540 17.94 -2.97 26.75
N ASN A 541 17.95 -2.12 25.72
CA ASN A 541 17.33 -0.79 25.76
C ASN A 541 15.93 -0.87 25.12
N ILE A 542 14.99 -1.51 25.82
CA ILE A 542 13.62 -1.71 25.35
C ILE A 542 12.63 -0.95 26.23
N HIS A 543 11.69 -0.22 25.63
CA HIS A 543 10.56 0.41 26.30
C HIS A 543 9.35 -0.45 26.04
N LEU A 544 8.96 -1.27 27.02
CA LEU A 544 7.89 -2.24 26.85
C LEU A 544 6.62 -1.74 27.52
N LEU A 545 5.55 -1.59 26.75
CA LEU A 545 4.21 -1.31 27.27
C LEU A 545 3.30 -2.48 26.91
N VAL A 546 2.62 -3.01 27.91
CA VAL A 546 1.69 -4.12 27.72
C VAL A 546 0.32 -3.79 28.29
N THR A 547 -0.74 -4.25 27.64
CA THR A 547 -2.10 -4.14 28.18
C THR A 547 -2.67 -5.52 28.47
N SER A 548 -3.46 -5.65 29.53
CA SER A 548 -4.23 -6.87 29.75
C SER A 548 -5.38 -6.66 30.74
N ARG A 549 -6.17 -7.71 30.94
CA ARG A 549 -6.96 -7.83 32.17
C ARG A 549 -6.05 -8.19 33.36
N PRO A 550 -6.41 -7.80 34.59
CA PRO A 550 -5.71 -8.23 35.80
C PRO A 550 -6.14 -9.65 36.18
N GLU A 551 -6.16 -10.57 35.23
CA GLU A 551 -6.37 -11.99 35.52
C GLU A 551 -5.31 -12.42 36.54
N GLN A 552 -5.70 -13.25 37.51
CA GLN A 552 -4.82 -13.68 38.60
C GLN A 552 -3.48 -14.18 38.07
N ASP A 553 -3.53 -14.73 36.87
CA ASP A 553 -2.43 -15.38 36.24
C ASP A 553 -1.40 -14.40 35.61
N ILE A 554 -1.85 -13.31 35.03
CA ILE A 554 -0.96 -12.23 34.59
C ILE A 554 -0.51 -11.42 35.81
N LYS A 555 -1.46 -11.07 36.67
CA LYS A 555 -1.25 -10.22 37.85
C LYS A 555 -0.16 -10.75 38.77
N SER A 556 -0.31 -11.98 39.26
CA SER A 556 0.66 -12.52 40.22
C SER A 556 2.06 -12.70 39.63
N THR A 557 2.17 -12.83 38.31
CA THR A 557 3.46 -12.97 37.63
C THR A 557 4.11 -11.61 37.43
N VAL A 558 3.40 -10.62 36.87
CA VAL A 558 3.95 -9.27 36.65
C VAL A 558 4.30 -8.59 37.97
N GLU A 559 3.45 -8.70 39.00
CA GLU A 559 3.74 -8.18 40.35
C GLU A 559 4.99 -8.81 41.00
N SER A 560 5.45 -9.97 40.53
CA SER A 560 6.64 -10.61 41.09
C SER A 560 7.96 -10.00 40.60
N TRP A 561 7.93 -9.20 39.51
CA TRP A 561 9.14 -8.60 38.93
C TRP A 561 8.99 -7.14 38.48
N ALA A 562 7.78 -6.59 38.35
CA ALA A 562 7.54 -5.18 38.06
C ALA A 562 7.46 -4.33 39.34
N ARG A 563 7.82 -3.05 39.22
CA ARG A 563 7.66 -2.08 40.32
C ARG A 563 6.23 -1.57 40.38
N ASN A 564 5.79 -1.06 41.53
CA ASN A 564 4.41 -0.60 41.70
C ASN A 564 4.08 0.57 40.77
N GLU A 565 5.05 1.44 40.51
CA GLU A 565 4.93 2.61 39.62
C GLU A 565 4.83 2.19 38.14
N GLU A 566 5.21 0.94 37.81
CA GLU A 566 5.10 0.38 36.46
C GLU A 566 3.72 -0.28 36.21
N ILE A 567 2.89 -0.43 37.25
CA ILE A 567 1.60 -1.12 37.20
C ILE A 567 0.49 -0.09 37.27
N ILE A 568 -0.10 0.23 36.12
CA ILE A 568 -1.07 1.30 35.99
C ILE A 568 -2.47 0.70 35.81
N PRO A 569 -3.37 0.84 36.80
CA PRO A 569 -4.77 0.54 36.59
C PRO A 569 -5.37 1.58 35.65
N ILE A 570 -6.10 1.14 34.63
CA ILE A 570 -6.91 2.03 33.81
C ILE A 570 -8.12 2.43 34.65
N GLN A 571 -7.98 3.53 35.39
CA GLN A 571 -8.96 4.00 36.36
C GLN A 571 -10.18 4.61 35.68
N SER A 572 -11.34 4.48 36.34
CA SER A 572 -12.62 5.01 35.90
C SER A 572 -12.61 6.51 35.64
N ASP A 573 -11.82 7.28 36.40
CA ASP A 573 -11.87 8.74 36.37
C ASP A 573 -11.26 9.32 35.07
N GLY A 574 -10.16 8.74 34.57
CA GLY A 574 -9.58 9.12 33.27
C GLY A 574 -10.43 8.65 32.08
N ILE A 575 -11.09 7.50 32.20
CA ILE A 575 -11.98 6.94 31.17
C ILE A 575 -13.34 7.66 31.13
N ALA A 576 -13.79 8.26 32.25
CA ALA A 576 -15.12 8.86 32.36
C ALA A 576 -15.37 9.95 31.32
N ASP A 577 -14.36 10.78 31.03
CA ASP A 577 -14.45 11.81 30.00
C ASP A 577 -14.49 11.23 28.59
N ASP A 578 -13.75 10.14 28.34
CA ASP A 578 -13.80 9.44 27.06
C ASP A 578 -15.17 8.78 26.83
N ILE A 579 -15.74 8.13 27.85
CA ILE A 579 -17.10 7.58 27.80
C ILE A 579 -18.12 8.71 27.60
N ARG A 580 -17.97 9.84 28.30
CA ARG A 580 -18.83 11.01 28.13
C ARG A 580 -18.80 11.56 26.72
N ALA A 581 -17.62 11.70 26.13
CA ALA A 581 -17.46 12.14 24.75
C ALA A 581 -18.13 11.15 23.79
N TYR A 582 -17.87 9.84 23.96
CA TYR A 582 -18.48 8.78 23.17
C TYR A 582 -20.02 8.77 23.24
N VAL A 583 -20.60 8.79 24.46
CA VAL A 583 -22.05 8.81 24.67
C VAL A 583 -22.67 10.04 24.02
N ARG A 584 -22.10 11.23 24.24
CA ARG A 584 -22.62 12.47 23.65
C ARG A 584 -22.59 12.45 22.13
N ALA A 585 -21.49 12.01 21.54
CA ALA A 585 -21.38 11.87 20.08
C ALA A 585 -22.46 10.90 19.57
N ARG A 586 -22.59 9.73 20.19
CA ARG A 586 -23.50 8.68 19.76
C ARG A 586 -24.98 9.05 19.93
N VAL A 587 -25.35 9.78 21.00
CA VAL A 587 -26.71 10.28 21.25
C VAL A 587 -27.08 11.47 20.36
N ARG A 588 -26.13 12.39 20.12
CA ARG A 588 -26.43 13.66 19.45
C ARG A 588 -26.26 13.62 17.94
N GLN A 589 -25.31 12.83 17.45
CA GLN A 589 -24.86 12.83 16.05
C GLN A 589 -25.27 11.59 15.27
N HIS A 590 -25.46 10.43 15.92
CA HIS A 590 -25.77 9.20 15.19
C HIS A 590 -27.20 9.14 14.66
N ALA A 591 -27.37 8.52 13.48
CA ALA A 591 -28.64 8.42 12.79
C ALA A 591 -29.73 7.68 13.60
N GLY A 592 -29.38 6.58 14.29
CA GLY A 592 -30.33 5.77 15.06
C GLY A 592 -31.05 6.52 16.19
N LEU A 593 -30.40 7.52 16.79
CA LEU A 593 -30.96 8.36 17.86
C LEU A 593 -31.32 9.79 17.39
N SER A 594 -31.24 10.05 16.08
CA SER A 594 -31.53 11.36 15.49
C SER A 594 -32.96 11.84 15.72
N ARG A 595 -33.92 10.91 15.94
CA ARG A 595 -35.31 11.23 16.28
C ARG A 595 -35.46 12.09 17.55
N TRP A 596 -34.48 12.03 18.44
CA TRP A 596 -34.46 12.81 19.68
C TRP A 596 -33.83 14.21 19.50
N LYS A 597 -33.51 14.63 18.26
CA LYS A 597 -32.82 15.91 17.99
C LYS A 597 -33.55 17.15 18.49
N SER A 598 -34.87 17.14 18.42
CA SER A 598 -35.72 18.23 18.94
C SER A 598 -36.07 18.08 20.42
N ARG A 599 -35.59 17.04 21.11
CA ARG A 599 -35.94 16.67 22.49
C ARG A 599 -34.70 16.63 23.39
N PRO A 600 -34.17 17.80 23.79
CA PRO A 600 -32.98 17.88 24.64
C PRO A 600 -33.20 17.25 26.03
N ASP A 601 -34.44 17.23 26.50
CA ASP A 601 -34.86 16.55 27.74
C ASP A 601 -34.56 15.05 27.66
N VAL A 602 -34.99 14.37 26.59
CA VAL A 602 -34.77 12.93 26.41
C VAL A 602 -33.29 12.61 26.19
N ARG A 603 -32.57 13.47 25.45
CA ARG A 603 -31.12 13.30 25.24
C ARG A 603 -30.35 13.41 26.55
N GLY A 604 -30.69 14.40 27.39
CA GLY A 604 -30.12 14.54 28.73
C GLY A 604 -30.40 13.32 29.60
N GLU A 605 -31.65 12.83 29.63
CA GLU A 605 -32.02 11.61 30.37
C GLU A 605 -31.19 10.39 29.95
N ILE A 606 -30.96 10.19 28.64
CA ILE A 606 -30.12 9.09 28.13
C ILE A 606 -28.65 9.28 28.54
N GLU A 607 -28.09 10.47 28.30
CA GLU A 607 -26.70 10.79 28.63
C GLU A 607 -26.42 10.56 30.13
N ASP A 608 -27.26 11.11 31.00
CA ASP A 608 -27.09 11.02 32.46
C ASP A 608 -27.24 9.57 32.95
N ALA A 609 -28.26 8.84 32.47
CA ALA A 609 -28.51 7.48 32.90
C ALA A 609 -27.37 6.51 32.52
N LEU A 610 -26.81 6.67 31.32
CA LEU A 610 -25.70 5.84 30.85
C LEU A 610 -24.39 6.21 31.56
N LEU A 611 -24.10 7.49 31.74
CA LEU A 611 -22.85 7.92 32.40
C LEU A 611 -22.80 7.51 33.87
N ASN A 612 -23.94 7.58 34.58
CA ASN A 612 -24.00 7.16 35.98
C ASN A 612 -23.83 5.65 36.19
N LYS A 613 -24.05 4.83 35.15
CA LYS A 613 -24.01 3.36 35.24
C LYS A 613 -22.90 2.71 34.41
N ALA A 614 -22.15 3.49 33.63
CA ALA A 614 -21.14 2.98 32.72
C ALA A 614 -20.03 2.22 33.46
N ASP A 615 -19.64 2.69 34.65
CA ASP A 615 -18.61 2.08 35.51
C ASP A 615 -17.35 1.67 34.74
N GLY A 616 -16.88 2.57 33.86
CA GLY A 616 -15.69 2.34 33.01
C GLY A 616 -15.88 1.36 31.84
N MET A 617 -17.07 0.84 31.58
CA MET A 617 -17.34 -0.17 30.54
C MET A 617 -17.92 0.45 29.24
N PHE A 618 -17.07 0.80 28.27
CA PHE A 618 -17.51 1.23 26.93
C PHE A 618 -18.42 0.20 26.25
N ARG A 619 -18.07 -1.09 26.37
CA ARG A 619 -18.85 -2.15 25.73
C ARG A 619 -20.27 -2.22 26.27
N TRP A 620 -20.45 -2.00 27.58
CA TRP A 620 -21.77 -1.94 28.19
C TRP A 620 -22.57 -0.79 27.62
N VAL A 621 -21.97 0.41 27.58
CA VAL A 621 -22.58 1.63 27.04
C VAL A 621 -23.01 1.45 25.58
N SER A 622 -22.13 0.91 24.74
CA SER A 622 -22.42 0.63 23.32
C SER A 622 -23.65 -0.28 23.18
N CYS A 623 -23.71 -1.39 23.92
CA CYS A 623 -24.86 -2.29 23.87
C CYS A 623 -26.17 -1.62 24.32
N GLN A 624 -26.12 -0.74 25.33
CA GLN A 624 -27.32 -0.02 25.77
C GLN A 624 -27.77 1.01 24.74
N LEU A 625 -26.83 1.70 24.08
CA LEU A 625 -27.14 2.66 23.02
C LEU A 625 -27.81 1.96 21.83
N ASP A 626 -27.32 0.78 21.43
CA ASP A 626 -27.93 -0.04 20.37
C ASP A 626 -29.40 -0.37 20.71
N VAL A 627 -29.68 -0.81 21.94
CA VAL A 627 -31.05 -1.08 22.42
C VAL A 627 -31.94 0.17 22.40
N LEU A 628 -31.36 1.35 22.64
CA LEU A 628 -32.09 2.62 22.64
C LEU A 628 -32.43 3.10 21.23
N GLU A 629 -31.71 2.68 20.19
CA GLU A 629 -32.05 3.01 18.79
C GLU A 629 -33.41 2.43 18.38
N ASP A 630 -33.77 1.28 18.94
CA ASP A 630 -35.06 0.61 18.71
C ASP A 630 -36.23 1.24 19.49
N CYS A 631 -35.96 2.14 20.44
CA CYS A 631 -37.00 2.81 21.21
C CYS A 631 -37.65 3.92 20.37
N LEU A 632 -38.88 3.69 19.88
CA LEU A 632 -39.58 4.62 18.98
C LEU A 632 -40.24 5.81 19.70
N ASP A 633 -40.55 5.68 20.99
CA ASP A 633 -41.23 6.69 21.79
C ASP A 633 -40.56 6.92 23.17
N GLN A 634 -40.87 8.05 23.81
CA GLN A 634 -40.25 8.45 25.08
C GLN A 634 -40.53 7.48 26.23
N ARG A 635 -41.68 6.80 26.22
CA ARG A 635 -42.02 5.81 27.23
C ARG A 635 -41.14 4.58 27.08
N ALA A 636 -40.90 4.13 25.85
CA ALA A 636 -39.97 3.04 25.54
C ALA A 636 -38.55 3.36 26.02
N VAL A 637 -38.05 4.59 25.76
CA VAL A 637 -36.74 5.04 26.25
C VAL A 637 -36.68 4.99 27.78
N ARG A 638 -37.64 5.59 28.49
CA ARG A 638 -37.65 5.61 29.96
C ARG A 638 -37.73 4.22 30.56
N ASN A 639 -38.52 3.32 29.98
CA ASN A 639 -38.58 1.92 30.40
C ASN A 639 -37.23 1.22 30.21
N ALA A 640 -36.57 1.45 29.07
CA ALA A 640 -35.25 0.87 28.80
C ALA A 640 -34.19 1.39 29.77
N LEU A 641 -34.20 2.69 30.09
CA LEU A 641 -33.29 3.32 31.06
C LEU A 641 -33.55 2.85 32.51
N ALA A 642 -34.83 2.62 32.88
CA ALA A 642 -35.19 2.08 34.19
C ALA A 642 -34.71 0.63 34.39
N SER A 643 -34.67 -0.15 33.31
CA SER A 643 -34.27 -1.56 33.33
C SER A 643 -32.83 -1.81 32.84
N LEU A 644 -31.93 -0.83 32.99
CA LEU A 644 -30.53 -0.96 32.57
C LEU A 644 -29.82 -2.07 33.38
N PRO A 645 -29.13 -3.01 32.72
CA PRO A 645 -28.38 -4.07 33.39
C PRO A 645 -27.19 -3.50 34.16
N LYS A 646 -26.78 -4.17 35.24
CA LYS A 646 -25.63 -3.75 36.06
C LYS A 646 -24.29 -4.20 35.51
N THR A 647 -24.28 -5.28 34.74
CA THR A 647 -23.06 -5.93 34.26
C THR A 647 -23.12 -6.23 32.76
N LEU A 648 -21.96 -6.51 32.16
CA LEU A 648 -21.89 -7.05 30.79
C LEU A 648 -22.60 -8.40 30.67
N ASP A 649 -22.51 -9.27 31.68
CA ASP A 649 -23.17 -10.58 31.68
C ASP A 649 -24.69 -10.44 31.63
N GLU A 650 -25.27 -9.55 32.44
CA GLU A 650 -26.71 -9.25 32.40
C GLU A 650 -27.13 -8.63 31.06
N THR A 651 -26.23 -7.84 30.44
CA THR A 651 -26.46 -7.27 29.10
C THR A 651 -26.57 -8.37 28.06
N TYR A 652 -25.63 -9.33 28.04
CA TYR A 652 -25.64 -10.44 27.09
C TYR A 652 -26.83 -11.39 27.33
N ALA A 653 -27.16 -11.67 28.60
CA ALA A 653 -28.35 -12.43 28.97
C ALA A 653 -29.62 -11.79 28.39
N ARG A 654 -29.76 -10.46 28.52
CA ARG A 654 -30.90 -9.70 28.01
C ARG A 654 -30.96 -9.69 26.48
N ILE A 655 -29.82 -9.63 25.80
CA ILE A 655 -29.77 -9.67 24.32
C ILE A 655 -30.26 -11.04 23.84
N LEU A 656 -29.74 -12.13 24.40
CA LEU A 656 -30.14 -13.49 24.03
C LEU A 656 -31.63 -13.76 24.31
N ALA A 657 -32.12 -13.32 25.47
CA ALA A 657 -33.52 -13.52 25.87
C ALA A 657 -34.53 -12.75 24.99
N LYS A 658 -34.09 -11.69 24.29
CA LYS A 658 -34.92 -10.90 23.38
C LYS A 658 -34.99 -11.45 21.95
N ILE A 659 -34.22 -12.49 21.63
CA ILE A 659 -34.19 -13.08 20.30
C ILE A 659 -35.55 -13.74 20.01
N PRO A 660 -36.22 -13.40 18.89
CA PRO A 660 -37.46 -14.04 18.48
C PRO A 660 -37.34 -15.57 18.39
N ASP A 661 -38.40 -16.31 18.77
CA ASP A 661 -38.35 -17.78 18.85
C ASP A 661 -37.99 -18.46 17.52
N ASP A 662 -38.41 -17.88 16.39
CA ASP A 662 -38.09 -18.30 15.03
C ASP A 662 -36.62 -18.03 14.64
N HIS A 663 -35.97 -17.05 15.27
CA HIS A 663 -34.56 -16.73 15.08
C HIS A 663 -33.64 -17.59 15.98
N LYS A 664 -34.14 -18.19 17.06
CA LYS A 664 -33.32 -18.94 18.03
C LYS A 664 -32.51 -20.09 17.42
N PRO A 665 -33.04 -20.93 16.51
CA PRO A 665 -32.27 -22.03 15.91
C PRO A 665 -31.07 -21.54 15.10
N HIS A 666 -31.27 -20.50 14.29
CA HIS A 666 -30.21 -19.87 13.48
C HIS A 666 -29.16 -19.21 14.38
N THR A 667 -29.60 -18.45 15.38
CA THR A 667 -28.72 -17.79 16.35
C THR A 667 -27.85 -18.81 17.08
N LYS A 668 -28.47 -19.87 17.61
CA LYS A 668 -27.76 -20.98 18.28
C LYS A 668 -26.66 -21.51 17.37
N ARG A 669 -26.97 -21.82 16.11
CA ARG A 669 -25.99 -22.38 15.17
C ARG A 669 -24.84 -21.39 14.89
N ILE A 670 -25.14 -20.12 14.63
CA ILE A 670 -24.11 -19.09 14.44
C ILE A 670 -23.19 -19.02 15.67
N LEU A 671 -23.76 -18.88 16.87
CA LEU A 671 -22.98 -18.75 18.10
C LEU A 671 -22.15 -20.00 18.41
N GLN A 672 -22.65 -21.21 18.14
CA GLN A 672 -21.87 -22.45 18.25
C GLN A 672 -20.63 -22.39 17.36
N PHE A 673 -20.81 -22.10 16.07
CA PHE A 673 -19.69 -21.98 15.13
C PHE A 673 -18.73 -20.88 15.55
N LEU A 674 -19.19 -19.68 15.90
CA LEU A 674 -18.31 -18.58 16.29
C LEU A 674 -17.52 -18.84 17.59
N THR A 675 -18.05 -19.68 18.48
CA THR A 675 -17.43 -19.98 19.77
C THR A 675 -16.41 -21.10 19.68
N TYR A 676 -16.71 -22.15 18.90
CA TYR A 676 -15.96 -23.42 18.92
C TYR A 676 -15.31 -23.82 17.60
N SER A 677 -15.43 -22.99 16.56
CA SER A 677 -14.71 -23.21 15.29
C SER A 677 -13.21 -22.95 15.42
N ALA A 678 -12.43 -23.61 14.58
CA ALA A 678 -10.97 -23.45 14.56
C ALA A 678 -10.51 -22.09 14.00
N ARG A 679 -11.37 -21.44 13.20
CA ARG A 679 -11.24 -20.07 12.70
C ARG A 679 -12.63 -19.45 12.53
N PRO A 680 -12.75 -18.11 12.43
CA PRO A 680 -13.99 -17.47 11.99
C PRO A 680 -14.50 -18.06 10.66
N LEU A 681 -15.82 -18.13 10.52
CA LEU A 681 -16.47 -18.55 9.28
C LEU A 681 -16.52 -17.38 8.30
N LYS A 682 -16.30 -17.68 7.02
CA LYS A 682 -16.69 -16.78 5.92
C LYS A 682 -18.22 -16.66 5.92
N ILE A 683 -18.76 -15.51 5.53
CA ILE A 683 -20.22 -15.30 5.49
C ILE A 683 -20.90 -16.40 4.66
N ASP A 684 -20.37 -16.72 3.48
CA ASP A 684 -20.96 -17.74 2.62
C ASP A 684 -20.86 -19.15 3.23
N GLU A 685 -19.84 -19.43 4.05
CA GLU A 685 -19.74 -20.69 4.81
C GLU A 685 -20.82 -20.75 5.89
N ALA A 686 -21.09 -19.63 6.56
CA ALA A 686 -22.13 -19.53 7.56
C ALA A 686 -23.54 -19.65 6.93
N VAL A 687 -23.77 -19.10 5.74
CA VAL A 687 -25.01 -19.27 4.98
C VAL A 687 -25.28 -20.76 4.72
N ASP A 688 -24.26 -21.47 4.25
CA ASP A 688 -24.36 -22.91 4.01
C ASP A 688 -24.58 -23.70 5.29
N ALA A 689 -23.91 -23.32 6.39
CA ALA A 689 -24.12 -23.95 7.69
C ALA A 689 -25.57 -23.77 8.20
N LEU A 690 -26.19 -22.62 7.93
CA LEU A 690 -27.60 -22.37 8.28
C LEU A 690 -28.57 -23.14 7.40
N ALA A 691 -28.28 -23.29 6.11
CA ALA A 691 -29.12 -24.02 5.16
C ALA A 691 -29.11 -25.56 5.36
N VAL A 692 -28.25 -26.10 6.21
CA VAL A 692 -28.23 -27.52 6.57
C VAL A 692 -29.37 -27.86 7.52
N ASP A 693 -30.20 -28.82 7.15
CA ASP A 693 -31.19 -29.45 8.01
C ASP A 693 -30.79 -30.92 8.23
N ILE A 694 -30.40 -31.26 9.46
CA ILE A 694 -29.88 -32.59 9.80
C ILE A 694 -30.96 -33.68 9.80
N ASP A 695 -32.23 -33.29 9.92
CA ASP A 695 -33.38 -34.17 10.00
C ASP A 695 -34.10 -34.33 8.64
N ALA A 696 -33.84 -33.43 7.69
CA ALA A 696 -34.40 -33.48 6.35
C ALA A 696 -33.66 -34.44 5.40
N LYS A 697 -34.30 -34.73 4.26
CA LYS A 697 -33.69 -35.39 3.09
C LYS A 697 -34.12 -34.64 1.82
N PRO A 698 -33.21 -34.03 1.04
CA PRO A 698 -31.76 -33.95 1.28
C PRO A 698 -31.44 -33.10 2.52
N ARG A 699 -30.30 -33.35 3.18
CA ARG A 699 -29.87 -32.60 4.37
C ARG A 699 -29.35 -31.20 4.06
N PHE A 700 -29.04 -30.92 2.80
CA PHE A 700 -28.64 -29.61 2.31
C PHE A 700 -29.26 -29.41 0.93
N ASP A 701 -29.96 -28.29 0.77
CA ASP A 701 -30.46 -27.82 -0.52
C ASP A 701 -29.96 -26.38 -0.73
N PRO A 702 -29.17 -26.10 -1.79
CA PRO A 702 -28.75 -24.74 -2.13
C PRO A 702 -29.90 -23.74 -2.26
N LYS A 703 -31.14 -24.18 -2.51
CA LYS A 703 -32.33 -23.31 -2.56
C LYS A 703 -32.74 -22.76 -1.20
N ASN A 704 -32.30 -23.39 -0.11
CA ASN A 704 -32.58 -22.94 1.26
C ASN A 704 -31.53 -21.93 1.77
N ARG A 705 -30.57 -21.54 0.93
CA ARG A 705 -29.64 -20.45 1.25
C ARG A 705 -30.42 -19.16 1.47
N MET A 706 -29.99 -18.37 2.46
CA MET A 706 -30.53 -17.03 2.61
C MET A 706 -30.19 -16.18 1.37
N PRO A 707 -31.16 -15.44 0.80
CA PRO A 707 -30.92 -14.67 -0.42
C PRO A 707 -29.89 -13.56 -0.27
N ASP A 708 -29.90 -12.88 0.89
CA ASP A 708 -28.95 -11.82 1.23
C ASP A 708 -28.13 -12.26 2.45
N PRO A 709 -26.85 -12.65 2.27
CA PRO A 709 -25.98 -13.07 3.36
C PRO A 709 -25.70 -11.99 4.42
N GLU A 710 -25.77 -10.69 4.08
CA GLU A 710 -25.49 -9.62 5.05
C GLU A 710 -26.60 -9.50 6.11
N GLU A 711 -27.80 -10.01 5.82
CA GLU A 711 -28.91 -10.03 6.77
C GLU A 711 -28.73 -11.03 7.92
N MET A 712 -27.70 -11.88 7.89
CA MET A 712 -27.41 -12.87 8.94
C MET A 712 -27.24 -12.20 10.32
N MET A 713 -26.78 -10.95 10.32
CA MET A 713 -26.62 -10.11 11.50
C MET A 713 -27.94 -9.88 12.26
N LYS A 714 -29.08 -9.96 11.58
CA LYS A 714 -30.41 -9.82 12.19
C LYS A 714 -30.72 -10.94 13.18
N TYR A 715 -30.06 -12.11 13.06
CA TYR A 715 -30.25 -13.22 14.02
C TYR A 715 -29.54 -12.95 15.35
N CYS A 716 -28.35 -12.35 15.32
CA CYS A 716 -27.45 -12.32 16.48
C CYS A 716 -27.24 -10.92 17.09
N SER A 717 -27.98 -9.91 16.61
CA SER A 717 -27.97 -8.52 17.15
C SER A 717 -26.54 -7.99 17.37
N SER A 718 -26.28 -7.31 18.48
CA SER A 718 -24.97 -6.71 18.81
C SER A 718 -23.90 -7.71 19.27
N LEU A 719 -24.18 -9.02 19.29
CA LEU A 719 -23.23 -10.06 19.75
C LEU A 719 -22.19 -10.43 18.69
N VAL A 720 -22.47 -10.16 17.42
CA VAL A 720 -21.62 -10.52 16.28
C VAL A 720 -21.31 -9.28 15.45
N VAL A 721 -20.29 -9.37 14.60
CA VAL A 721 -19.88 -8.35 13.63
C VAL A 721 -19.43 -9.02 12.34
N VAL A 722 -19.63 -8.34 11.21
CA VAL A 722 -19.01 -8.72 9.93
C VAL A 722 -17.71 -7.96 9.77
N VAL A 723 -16.64 -8.67 9.49
CA VAL A 723 -15.32 -8.08 9.22
C VAL A 723 -14.88 -8.51 7.83
N ARG A 724 -14.49 -7.57 6.98
CA ARG A 724 -13.93 -7.88 5.65
C ARG A 724 -12.44 -8.13 5.81
N ARG A 725 -12.00 -9.35 5.47
CA ARG A 725 -10.61 -9.76 5.59
C ARG A 725 -10.00 -10.02 4.23
N GLN A 726 -8.81 -9.49 3.98
CA GLN A 726 -8.04 -9.87 2.78
C GLN A 726 -7.55 -11.31 2.95
N ASP A 727 -7.97 -12.20 2.05
CA ASP A 727 -7.49 -13.58 2.02
C ASP A 727 -6.08 -13.57 1.42
N THR A 728 -5.10 -14.16 2.10
CA THR A 728 -3.67 -14.09 1.73
C THR A 728 -3.35 -14.69 0.36
N ASN A 729 -4.31 -15.38 -0.26
CA ASN A 729 -4.19 -16.01 -1.57
C ASN A 729 -5.14 -15.43 -2.65
N ASN A 730 -6.04 -14.49 -2.33
CA ASN A 730 -7.01 -13.94 -3.28
C ASN A 730 -7.08 -12.40 -3.17
N GLU A 731 -7.15 -11.72 -4.32
CA GLU A 731 -7.23 -10.25 -4.43
C GLU A 731 -8.56 -9.65 -3.93
N LYS A 732 -9.53 -10.47 -3.50
CA LYS A 732 -10.83 -10.02 -2.98
C LYS A 732 -10.92 -10.23 -1.48
N ALA A 733 -11.24 -9.16 -0.75
CA ALA A 733 -11.56 -9.24 0.67
C ALA A 733 -12.84 -10.06 0.87
N VAL A 734 -12.74 -11.10 1.70
CA VAL A 734 -13.86 -12.00 2.01
C VAL A 734 -14.50 -11.54 3.33
N PRO A 735 -15.82 -11.35 3.37
CA PRO A 735 -16.50 -11.04 4.62
C PRO A 735 -16.53 -12.28 5.53
N GLU A 736 -16.10 -12.13 6.77
CA GLU A 736 -16.14 -13.12 7.84
C GLU A 736 -17.09 -12.66 8.93
N ILE A 737 -17.80 -13.60 9.56
CA ILE A 737 -18.60 -13.35 10.75
C ILE A 737 -17.77 -13.66 11.99
N GLN A 738 -17.78 -12.76 12.97
CA GLN A 738 -17.00 -12.84 14.20
C GLN A 738 -17.84 -12.45 15.42
N LEU A 739 -17.40 -12.84 16.62
CA LEU A 739 -17.97 -12.30 17.85
C LEU A 739 -17.55 -10.84 18.00
N ALA A 740 -18.49 -9.99 18.39
CA ALA A 740 -18.27 -8.55 18.49
C ALA A 740 -17.19 -8.17 19.53
N HIS A 741 -16.99 -9.00 20.56
CA HIS A 741 -16.00 -8.76 21.61
C HIS A 741 -15.66 -10.05 22.37
N PHE A 742 -14.44 -10.14 22.93
CA PHE A 742 -13.98 -11.35 23.65
C PHE A 742 -14.88 -11.73 24.82
N SER A 743 -15.37 -10.72 25.55
CA SER A 743 -16.33 -10.93 26.65
C SER A 743 -17.64 -11.60 26.24
N VAL A 744 -18.02 -11.54 24.95
CA VAL A 744 -19.16 -12.31 24.45
C VAL A 744 -18.82 -13.79 24.49
N LYS A 745 -17.64 -14.18 23.97
CA LYS A 745 -17.17 -15.57 24.00
C LYS A 745 -17.09 -16.10 25.42
N GLU A 746 -16.53 -15.32 26.33
CA GLU A 746 -16.43 -15.70 27.75
C GLU A 746 -17.80 -15.93 28.38
N TYR A 747 -18.75 -15.03 28.12
CA TYR A 747 -20.12 -15.19 28.60
C TYR A 747 -20.73 -16.49 28.07
N LEU A 748 -20.62 -16.76 26.76
CA LEU A 748 -21.18 -17.96 26.11
C LEU A 748 -20.54 -19.26 26.58
N VAL A 749 -19.25 -19.24 26.97
CA VAL A 749 -18.52 -20.43 27.47
C VAL A 749 -18.66 -20.61 28.98
N SER A 750 -19.08 -19.58 29.72
CA SER A 750 -19.24 -19.65 31.18
C SER A 750 -20.47 -20.49 31.59
N THR A 751 -20.57 -20.85 32.87
CA THR A 751 -21.76 -21.49 33.46
C THR A 751 -22.88 -20.50 33.80
N LYS A 752 -22.66 -19.20 33.53
CA LYS A 752 -23.57 -18.11 33.90
C LYS A 752 -24.82 -17.97 33.04
N PRO A 753 -24.83 -18.33 31.75
CA PRO A 753 -26.04 -18.20 30.97
C PRO A 753 -27.18 -19.07 31.52
N GLN A 754 -28.35 -18.47 31.75
CA GLN A 754 -29.53 -19.16 32.32
C GLN A 754 -30.58 -19.53 31.26
N ASP A 755 -30.28 -19.33 29.97
CA ASP A 755 -31.21 -19.49 28.85
C ASP A 755 -30.99 -20.82 28.09
N GLN A 756 -32.01 -21.29 27.39
CA GLN A 756 -32.03 -22.56 26.64
C GLN A 756 -31.00 -22.58 25.50
N ILE A 757 -30.77 -21.44 24.85
CA ILE A 757 -29.70 -21.27 23.84
C ILE A 757 -28.34 -21.54 24.45
N ALA A 758 -28.16 -21.27 25.74
CA ALA A 758 -26.87 -21.36 26.37
C ALA A 758 -26.53 -22.73 26.94
N THR A 759 -27.54 -23.52 27.35
CA THR A 759 -27.35 -24.96 27.56
C THR A 759 -26.87 -25.67 26.29
N ASP A 760 -27.30 -25.18 25.13
CA ASP A 760 -26.91 -25.67 23.82
C ASP A 760 -25.50 -25.23 23.36
N LEU A 761 -24.92 -24.26 24.08
CA LEU A 761 -23.56 -23.78 23.86
C LEU A 761 -22.54 -24.50 24.74
N ASP A 762 -22.93 -25.51 25.52
CA ASP A 762 -21.95 -26.39 26.18
C ASP A 762 -20.92 -26.93 25.17
N LYS A 763 -19.65 -26.94 25.56
CA LYS A 763 -18.54 -27.29 24.67
C LYS A 763 -18.73 -28.63 23.96
N ARG A 764 -19.27 -29.66 24.63
CA ARG A 764 -19.46 -30.97 23.99
C ARG A 764 -20.64 -30.93 23.03
N SER A 765 -21.77 -30.40 23.47
CA SER A 765 -22.99 -30.28 22.67
C SER A 765 -22.78 -29.43 21.42
N ALA A 766 -22.15 -28.27 21.56
CA ALA A 766 -21.85 -27.36 20.46
C ALA A 766 -20.90 -28.00 19.45
N ARG A 767 -19.79 -28.62 19.88
CA ARG A 767 -18.85 -29.27 18.97
C ARG A 767 -19.48 -30.46 18.24
N ALA A 768 -20.32 -31.25 18.93
CA ALA A 768 -21.07 -32.34 18.31
C ALA A 768 -22.05 -31.81 17.24
N SER A 769 -22.79 -30.75 17.54
CA SER A 769 -23.70 -30.07 16.60
C SER A 769 -22.97 -29.58 15.35
N ILE A 770 -21.84 -28.88 15.52
CA ILE A 770 -21.03 -28.38 14.40
C ILE A 770 -20.52 -29.55 13.55
N ALA A 771 -20.02 -30.63 14.17
CA ALA A 771 -19.56 -31.81 13.46
C ALA A 771 -20.70 -32.48 12.66
N GLN A 772 -21.90 -32.57 13.23
CA GLN A 772 -23.08 -33.10 12.54
C GLN A 772 -23.46 -32.25 11.33
N VAL A 773 -23.43 -30.91 11.44
CA VAL A 773 -23.68 -30.00 10.32
C VAL A 773 -22.65 -30.21 9.21
N CYS A 774 -21.36 -30.21 9.56
CA CYS A 774 -20.28 -30.43 8.59
C CYS A 774 -20.40 -31.78 7.87
N LEU A 775 -20.68 -32.88 8.60
CA LEU A 775 -20.84 -34.20 8.01
C LEU A 775 -22.10 -34.30 7.14
N SER A 776 -23.22 -33.74 7.60
CA SER A 776 -24.47 -33.70 6.84
C SER A 776 -24.28 -32.96 5.52
N TYR A 777 -23.58 -31.83 5.55
CA TYR A 777 -23.25 -31.05 4.37
C TYR A 777 -22.35 -31.82 3.39
N LEU A 778 -21.26 -32.43 3.87
CA LEU A 778 -20.31 -33.17 3.04
C LEU A 778 -20.95 -34.38 2.34
N LEU A 779 -21.93 -35.04 2.98
CA LEU A 779 -22.64 -36.18 2.42
C LEU A 779 -23.58 -35.81 1.25
N GLU A 780 -23.97 -34.54 1.13
CA GLU A 780 -24.88 -34.04 0.08
C GLU A 780 -24.11 -33.39 -1.09
N ILE A 781 -22.77 -33.42 -1.07
CA ILE A 781 -21.95 -32.93 -2.18
C ILE A 781 -22.04 -33.91 -3.34
N ASN A 782 -22.41 -33.39 -4.53
CA ASN A 782 -22.47 -34.20 -5.74
C ASN A 782 -21.07 -34.68 -6.16
N SER A 783 -20.86 -36.00 -6.08
CA SER A 783 -19.60 -36.68 -6.41
C SER A 783 -19.14 -36.53 -7.86
N ARG A 784 -20.00 -36.02 -8.76
CA ARG A 784 -19.67 -35.76 -10.17
C ARG A 784 -19.04 -34.39 -10.40
N LEU A 785 -19.02 -33.50 -9.40
CA LEU A 785 -18.45 -32.17 -9.54
C LEU A 785 -16.92 -32.20 -9.37
N SER A 786 -16.22 -31.38 -10.17
CA SER A 786 -14.79 -31.14 -9.98
C SER A 786 -14.53 -30.34 -8.69
N ALA A 787 -13.30 -30.40 -8.17
CA ALA A 787 -12.92 -29.64 -6.97
C ALA A 787 -13.15 -28.12 -7.11
N ALA A 788 -12.96 -27.56 -8.31
CA ALA A 788 -13.25 -26.15 -8.59
C ALA A 788 -14.75 -25.84 -8.49
N GLN A 789 -15.60 -26.71 -9.07
CA GLN A 789 -17.05 -26.57 -9.01
C GLN A 789 -17.60 -26.74 -7.59
N VAL A 790 -17.01 -27.65 -6.79
CA VAL A 790 -17.34 -27.80 -5.37
C VAL A 790 -16.98 -26.52 -4.61
N ARG A 791 -15.78 -25.95 -4.79
CA ARG A 791 -15.39 -24.70 -4.12
C ARG A 791 -16.30 -23.52 -4.48
N GLN A 792 -16.82 -23.48 -5.70
CA GLN A 792 -17.73 -22.43 -6.14
C GLN A 792 -19.17 -22.63 -5.67
N SER A 793 -19.65 -23.87 -5.67
CA SER A 793 -21.08 -24.18 -5.43
C SER A 793 -21.38 -24.64 -4.02
N TYR A 794 -20.36 -25.05 -3.26
CA TYR A 794 -20.43 -25.58 -1.89
C TYR A 794 -19.38 -24.88 -1.01
N THR A 795 -19.71 -23.70 -0.50
CA THR A 795 -18.77 -22.78 0.14
C THR A 795 -18.25 -23.33 1.49
N LEU A 796 -19.08 -24.06 2.23
CA LEU A 796 -18.70 -24.70 3.50
C LEU A 796 -17.80 -25.95 3.32
N ALA A 797 -17.69 -26.51 2.11
CA ALA A 797 -17.07 -27.82 1.88
C ALA A 797 -15.62 -27.91 2.38
N GLN A 798 -14.81 -26.89 2.11
CA GLN A 798 -13.40 -26.88 2.49
C GLN A 798 -13.23 -26.81 4.01
N TYR A 799 -13.99 -25.92 4.67
CA TYR A 799 -14.00 -25.82 6.12
C TYR A 799 -14.46 -27.14 6.76
N ALA A 800 -15.61 -27.67 6.31
CA ALA A 800 -16.18 -28.90 6.81
C ALA A 800 -15.17 -30.04 6.70
N ALA A 801 -14.57 -30.26 5.52
CA ALA A 801 -13.61 -31.33 5.27
C ALA A 801 -12.35 -31.23 6.14
N GLN A 802 -11.87 -30.03 6.41
CA GLN A 802 -10.64 -29.80 7.19
C GLN A 802 -10.85 -29.93 8.70
N PHE A 803 -12.00 -29.50 9.23
CA PHE A 803 -12.17 -29.30 10.66
C PHE A 803 -13.16 -30.24 11.35
N TRP A 804 -14.00 -30.98 10.62
CA TRP A 804 -15.01 -31.87 11.25
C TRP A 804 -14.39 -32.86 12.25
N ARG A 805 -13.24 -33.45 11.91
CA ARG A 805 -12.56 -34.43 12.76
C ARG A 805 -12.07 -33.83 14.07
N ILE A 806 -11.55 -32.58 14.02
CA ILE A 806 -11.06 -31.87 15.20
C ILE A 806 -12.20 -31.59 16.17
N LEU A 807 -13.43 -31.41 15.67
CA LEU A 807 -14.60 -31.17 16.51
C LEU A 807 -15.10 -32.44 17.24
N CYS A 808 -14.78 -33.62 16.72
CA CYS A 808 -15.14 -34.91 17.34
C CYS A 808 -14.18 -35.38 18.45
N THR A 809 -12.98 -34.80 18.52
CA THR A 809 -11.96 -35.09 19.54
C THR A 809 -12.00 -34.05 20.66
#